data_AF-A0A672QZ28-F1
#
_entry.id   AF-A0A672QZ28-F1
#
_cell.length_a   1.000
_cell.length_b   1.000
_cell.length_c   1.000
_cell.angle_alpha   90.00
_cell.angle_beta   90.00
_cell.angle_gamma   90.00
#
_symmetry.space_group_name_H-M   'P 1'
#
loop_
_entity.id
_entity.type
_entity.pdbx_description
1 polymer ?
#
loop_
_entity_poly.entity_id
_entity_poly.type
_entity_poly.pdbx_seq_one_letter_code
_entity_poly.pdbx_strand_id
1 'polypeptide(L)'
;MGKISGEKMARLRASFNLLHETLRSSQETEMHLLQEAKALHTTLDQQKQELEKAELFPEGPDTEVSRLKQTLLQYYNQLKEEEEREYQMQFQFECLKEEKLCLEKEYQEQPNPSELENRYIAMKNSCEEVRKEVVQLRQEVKTLSESMETQHKHIKKEQHELEKLKDLVESNEAELAQVLLIPVQLGKEIDRIAHKKSELGKQVAVIGQHRMEHMEHQQRMEAKCEEVKEAKREVVRELEGHKSQLVAAENKQDRLLKELQMTKEKEAMFMDQRGLLDINMEQIVAECKSLRDKLARDTRLKDKLMRALKRNELQLKQARDSLANTQQQHERMQAQRETVPEGDCLLQRRRDVEKEVENLKRSWISKQSVADLKVQLVQEYVEQEQALIRESYRRRDELHHLHHLILIKADEREQKSRELLKAQQKYKRAKQDLQGKGLVIQEHLKQTQETQSRLGVFAKLYEVTKGERNKYLSLIHISNQNLAEVQEKLVKLEENLKTLQLIAINKDKLLQKSRLQHSHSYKLRDRMKNELSRVLQVLQEMHQKREEQKLNLGRLTDTINMLEQEKLHMCKSYEAAMQERNQRAVQLVEKEQELCIFYEKLNVLVKMIEDSNLKIQNMEDEISNLKIEQKEQERQNNFLRNQLSSKRALEEESILLQIQLSETKDRLTELEKACVNHTRARKLSGEDPSPEELIKKIEQLEVHLTDKEAQLLEMELVYEQVTRLSQRIQIKAENGKEDTLHLAKKVNELQAQIRERTRKIMAVVAELSMRQAECMTLQQEMKEKELQLDLCQRSVEQGLPPSDNIENEWLRCLRDQHRRQADAEEKARLAEEDEWNQLPNGVYTTADLRPNAYIPTDDPLPVPKHYGALAPFKPTEPGANIRHIRKPKNKPIEI
;
A
#
# COMPACT_ATOMS: atom_id res chain seq x y z
N MET A 1 87.03 -13.05 28.25
CA MET A 1 87.64 -11.73 28.51
C MET A 1 89.16 -11.83 28.50
N GLY A 2 89.80 -11.82 27.32
CA GLY A 2 91.26 -11.78 27.21
C GLY A 2 91.76 -10.33 27.29
N LYS A 3 92.67 -10.02 28.23
CA LYS A 3 93.22 -8.67 28.37
C LYS A 3 94.28 -8.40 27.29
N ILE A 4 94.02 -7.46 26.40
CA ILE A 4 95.03 -6.95 25.46
C ILE A 4 96.04 -6.11 26.25
N SER A 5 97.35 -6.36 26.07
CA SER A 5 98.41 -5.58 26.72
C SER A 5 98.35 -4.10 26.32
N GLY A 6 98.59 -3.20 27.28
CA GLY A 6 98.51 -1.75 27.08
C GLY A 6 99.41 -1.24 25.94
N GLU A 7 100.61 -1.82 25.76
CA GLU A 7 101.48 -1.49 24.63
C GLU A 7 100.85 -1.79 23.26
N LYS A 8 100.05 -2.86 23.17
CA LYS A 8 99.42 -3.26 21.91
C LYS A 8 98.26 -2.31 21.59
N MET A 9 97.56 -1.81 22.60
CA MET A 9 96.56 -0.75 22.47
C MET A 9 97.20 0.61 22.12
N ALA A 10 98.34 0.95 22.71
CA ALA A 10 99.09 2.17 22.40
C ALA A 10 99.62 2.15 20.96
N ARG A 11 100.22 1.04 20.52
CA ARG A 11 100.66 0.85 19.13
C ARG A 11 99.50 0.93 18.12
N LEU A 12 98.34 0.36 18.44
CA LEU A 12 97.14 0.47 17.59
C LEU A 12 96.61 1.92 17.53
N ARG A 13 96.63 2.69 18.63
CA ARG A 13 96.28 4.12 18.59
C ARG A 13 97.27 4.95 17.77
N ALA A 14 98.57 4.73 17.93
CA ALA A 14 99.59 5.43 17.15
C ALA A 14 99.44 5.12 15.63
N SER A 15 99.21 3.85 15.28
CA SER A 15 98.95 3.43 13.91
C SER A 15 97.66 4.03 13.33
N PHE A 16 96.57 4.10 14.11
CA PHE A 16 95.31 4.70 13.68
C PHE A 16 95.44 6.22 13.46
N ASN A 17 96.10 6.93 14.38
CA ASN A 17 96.31 8.38 14.25
C ASN A 17 97.16 8.71 13.00
N LEU A 18 98.24 7.96 12.76
CA LEU A 18 99.09 8.13 11.58
C LEU A 18 98.32 7.87 10.27
N LEU A 19 97.44 6.87 10.25
CA LEU A 19 96.54 6.60 9.11
C LEU A 19 95.50 7.72 8.90
N HIS A 20 94.97 8.29 9.98
CA HIS A 20 94.01 9.38 9.92
C HIS A 20 94.66 10.70 9.44
N GLU A 21 95.89 10.98 9.89
CA GLU A 21 96.65 12.17 9.48
C GLU A 21 97.12 12.08 8.02
N THR A 22 97.58 10.90 7.57
CA THR A 22 97.93 10.69 6.14
C THR A 22 96.72 10.68 5.22
N LEU A 23 95.54 10.20 5.67
CA LEU A 23 94.30 10.32 4.89
C LEU A 23 93.86 11.79 4.74
N ARG A 24 93.95 12.60 5.81
CA ARG A 24 93.63 14.03 5.74
C ARG A 24 94.57 14.77 4.77
N SER A 25 95.88 14.60 4.89
CA SER A 25 96.81 15.31 4.01
C SER A 25 96.65 14.90 2.55
N SER A 26 96.34 13.62 2.27
CA SER A 26 96.01 13.17 0.91
C SER A 26 94.79 13.91 0.34
N GLN A 27 93.71 14.06 1.11
CA GLN A 27 92.49 14.77 0.67
C GLN A 27 92.74 16.27 0.46
N GLU A 28 93.58 16.89 1.29
CA GLU A 28 93.97 18.30 1.15
C GLU A 28 94.83 18.51 -0.12
N THR A 29 95.74 17.60 -0.44
CA THR A 29 96.53 17.66 -1.69
C THR A 29 95.70 17.38 -2.95
N GLU A 30 94.75 16.44 -2.91
CA GLU A 30 93.84 16.14 -4.01
C GLU A 30 92.99 17.38 -4.36
N MET A 31 92.45 18.05 -3.34
CA MET A 31 91.69 19.29 -3.51
C MET A 31 92.50 20.46 -4.09
N HIS A 32 93.82 20.54 -3.83
CA HIS A 32 94.69 21.55 -4.45
C HIS A 32 94.87 21.28 -5.95
N LEU A 33 95.28 20.06 -6.29
CA LEU A 33 95.51 19.64 -7.69
C LEU A 33 94.26 19.81 -8.56
N LEU A 34 93.07 19.58 -8.01
CA LEU A 34 91.79 19.75 -8.70
C LEU A 34 91.39 21.22 -8.93
N GLN A 35 92.00 22.17 -8.22
CA GLN A 35 91.86 23.61 -8.50
C GLN A 35 92.90 24.07 -9.53
N GLU A 36 94.13 23.60 -9.38
CA GLU A 36 95.27 23.90 -10.25
C GLU A 36 95.04 23.43 -11.70
N ALA A 37 94.50 22.21 -11.88
CA ALA A 37 94.11 21.67 -13.18
C ALA A 37 93.02 22.51 -13.89
N LYS A 38 92.11 23.15 -13.15
CA LYS A 38 91.05 24.01 -13.72
C LYS A 38 91.62 25.33 -14.23
N ALA A 39 92.59 25.91 -13.51
CA ALA A 39 93.28 27.12 -13.95
C ALA A 39 94.07 26.87 -15.25
N LEU A 40 94.81 25.75 -15.31
CA LEU A 40 95.57 25.35 -16.52
C LEU A 40 94.67 25.06 -17.73
N HIS A 41 93.46 24.53 -17.53
CA HIS A 41 92.51 24.34 -18.64
C HIS A 41 92.08 25.69 -19.24
N THR A 42 91.78 26.69 -18.41
CA THR A 42 91.33 28.01 -18.88
C THR A 42 92.38 28.82 -19.64
N THR A 43 93.67 28.65 -19.35
CA THR A 43 94.74 29.31 -20.13
C THR A 43 95.01 28.61 -21.46
N LEU A 44 94.90 27.28 -21.50
CA LEU A 44 95.14 26.48 -22.71
C LEU A 44 94.11 26.80 -23.82
N ASP A 45 92.84 26.99 -23.46
CA ASP A 45 91.80 27.36 -24.44
C ASP A 45 91.91 28.81 -24.93
N GLN A 46 92.51 29.72 -24.15
CA GLN A 46 92.85 31.08 -24.62
C GLN A 46 93.93 31.04 -25.70
N GLN A 47 94.99 30.25 -25.49
CA GLN A 47 96.11 30.14 -26.44
C GLN A 47 95.69 29.55 -27.80
N LYS A 48 94.75 28.58 -27.83
CA LYS A 48 94.19 28.05 -29.08
C LYS A 48 93.51 29.14 -29.93
N GLN A 49 92.75 30.03 -29.29
CA GLN A 49 92.04 31.12 -29.98
C GLN A 49 92.97 32.23 -30.50
N GLU A 50 94.24 32.24 -30.13
CA GLU A 50 95.26 33.09 -30.76
C GLU A 50 95.95 32.38 -31.93
N LEU A 51 96.22 31.08 -31.82
CA LEU A 51 96.84 30.29 -32.88
C LEU A 51 95.97 30.24 -34.16
N GLU A 52 94.66 30.00 -34.02
CA GLU A 52 93.70 29.97 -35.15
C GLU A 52 93.63 31.28 -35.95
N LYS A 53 94.16 32.40 -35.41
CA LYS A 53 94.21 33.70 -36.09
C LYS A 53 95.52 33.94 -36.85
N ALA A 54 96.52 33.07 -36.69
CA ALA A 54 97.84 33.22 -37.30
C ALA A 54 97.99 32.45 -38.63
N GLU A 55 97.20 31.39 -38.86
CA GLU A 55 97.39 30.45 -39.97
C GLU A 55 96.80 30.90 -41.33
N LEU A 56 96.10 32.04 -41.38
CA LEU A 56 95.47 32.57 -42.61
C LEU A 56 96.34 33.62 -43.32
N PHE A 57 97.41 33.15 -44.00
CA PHE A 57 98.25 34.00 -44.84
C PHE A 57 97.77 33.98 -46.31
N PRO A 58 97.44 35.13 -46.94
CA PRO A 58 96.88 35.15 -48.29
C PRO A 58 97.97 35.10 -49.39
N GLU A 59 97.86 34.14 -50.31
CA GLU A 59 98.71 34.08 -51.49
C GLU A 59 98.38 35.22 -52.48
N GLY A 60 99.37 36.07 -52.77
CA GLY A 60 99.27 37.13 -53.77
C GLY A 60 99.44 36.61 -55.21
N PRO A 61 98.91 37.30 -56.23
CA PRO A 61 98.82 36.77 -57.59
C PRO A 61 100.17 36.55 -58.28
N ASP A 62 100.23 35.47 -59.07
CA ASP A 62 101.40 35.01 -59.80
C ASP A 62 101.91 36.04 -60.82
N THR A 63 103.16 36.46 -60.64
CA THR A 63 103.89 37.39 -61.51
C THR A 63 105.29 36.86 -61.76
N GLU A 64 105.91 37.23 -62.88
CA GLU A 64 107.17 36.62 -63.34
C GLU A 64 108.33 36.73 -62.33
N VAL A 65 108.31 37.75 -61.46
CA VAL A 65 109.26 37.91 -60.36
C VAL A 65 109.15 36.79 -59.32
N SER A 66 107.95 36.28 -59.05
CA SER A 66 107.75 35.11 -58.19
C SER A 66 108.30 33.84 -58.84
N ARG A 67 108.02 33.63 -60.13
CA ARG A 67 108.53 32.46 -60.88
C ARG A 67 110.07 32.45 -60.97
N LEU A 68 110.69 33.60 -61.23
CA LEU A 68 112.15 33.72 -61.27
C LEU A 68 112.79 33.42 -59.91
N LYS A 69 112.20 33.90 -58.80
CA LYS A 69 112.62 33.51 -57.44
C LYS A 69 112.46 32.02 -57.20
N GLN A 70 111.37 31.42 -57.66
CA GLN A 70 111.08 29.99 -57.52
C GLN A 70 112.12 29.14 -58.29
N THR A 71 112.48 29.52 -59.51
CA THR A 71 113.55 28.84 -60.27
C THR A 71 114.94 29.01 -59.64
N LEU A 72 115.24 30.17 -59.05
CA LEU A 72 116.53 30.38 -58.39
C LEU A 72 116.65 29.53 -57.11
N LEU A 73 115.55 29.41 -56.35
CA LEU A 73 115.46 28.50 -55.21
C LEU A 73 115.59 27.02 -55.63
N GLN A 74 115.00 26.62 -56.76
CA GLN A 74 115.14 25.26 -57.30
C GLN A 74 116.60 24.92 -57.64
N TYR A 75 117.31 25.80 -58.36
CA TYR A 75 118.74 25.56 -58.67
C TYR A 75 119.63 25.56 -57.43
N TYR A 76 119.34 26.40 -56.43
CA TYR A 76 120.08 26.40 -55.17
C TYR A 76 119.89 25.09 -54.39
N ASN A 77 118.65 24.58 -54.33
CA ASN A 77 118.36 23.29 -53.70
C ASN A 77 119.01 22.12 -54.45
N GLN A 78 118.98 22.12 -55.80
CA GLN A 78 119.61 21.08 -56.61
C GLN A 78 121.12 21.01 -56.43
N LEU A 79 121.81 22.15 -56.35
CA LEU A 79 123.25 22.18 -56.04
C LEU A 79 123.53 21.49 -54.69
N LYS A 80 122.70 21.78 -53.69
CA LYS A 80 122.85 21.24 -52.34
C LYS A 80 122.53 19.74 -52.24
N GLU A 81 121.59 19.24 -53.05
CA GLU A 81 121.33 17.79 -53.18
C GLU A 81 122.54 17.04 -53.77
N GLU A 82 123.25 17.62 -54.74
CA GLU A 82 124.46 17.00 -55.31
C GLU A 82 125.66 17.05 -54.37
N GLU A 83 125.86 18.14 -53.61
CA GLU A 83 126.88 18.20 -52.54
C GLU A 83 126.62 17.13 -51.46
N GLU A 84 125.36 16.92 -51.06
CA GLU A 84 124.98 15.87 -50.11
C GLU A 84 125.11 14.45 -50.71
N ARG A 85 124.88 14.26 -52.02
CA ARG A 85 125.16 13.00 -52.73
C ARG A 85 126.64 12.67 -52.77
N GLU A 86 127.52 13.63 -53.07
CA GLU A 86 128.96 13.35 -53.11
C GLU A 86 129.47 12.92 -51.74
N TYR A 87 129.04 13.59 -50.67
CA TYR A 87 129.39 13.21 -49.30
C TYR A 87 128.90 11.79 -48.93
N GLN A 88 127.65 11.44 -49.28
CA GLN A 88 127.11 10.09 -49.07
C GLN A 88 127.88 9.02 -49.85
N MET A 89 128.29 9.31 -51.09
CA MET A 89 129.01 8.36 -51.94
C MET A 89 130.46 8.17 -51.48
N GLN A 90 131.11 9.21 -50.95
CA GLN A 90 132.42 9.09 -50.29
C GLN A 90 132.31 8.23 -49.01
N PHE A 91 131.30 8.46 -48.16
CA PHE A 91 131.06 7.65 -46.95
C PHE A 91 130.80 6.17 -47.28
N GLN A 92 129.95 5.87 -48.27
CA GLN A 92 129.72 4.49 -48.73
C GLN A 92 131.00 3.81 -49.23
N PHE A 93 131.90 4.54 -49.89
CA PHE A 93 133.18 4.00 -50.35
C PHE A 93 134.16 3.67 -49.20
N GLU A 94 134.05 4.33 -48.05
CA GLU A 94 134.79 3.96 -46.85
C GLU A 94 134.17 2.72 -46.17
N CYS A 95 132.84 2.67 -45.99
CA CYS A 95 132.16 1.47 -45.47
C CYS A 95 132.48 0.21 -46.29
N LEU A 96 132.43 0.30 -47.63
CA LEU A 96 132.74 -0.82 -48.53
C LEU A 96 134.21 -1.27 -48.47
N LYS A 97 135.14 -0.40 -48.07
CA LYS A 97 136.54 -0.80 -47.79
C LYS A 97 136.65 -1.56 -46.48
N GLU A 98 135.93 -1.13 -45.43
CA GLU A 98 135.91 -1.82 -44.14
C GLU A 98 135.23 -3.19 -44.26
N GLU A 99 134.08 -3.28 -44.94
CA GLU A 99 133.41 -4.56 -45.23
C GLU A 99 134.32 -5.51 -46.00
N LYS A 100 135.02 -5.04 -47.05
CA LYS A 100 136.00 -5.86 -47.77
C LYS A 100 137.09 -6.41 -46.84
N LEU A 101 137.62 -5.58 -45.94
CA LEU A 101 138.71 -5.97 -45.04
C LEU A 101 138.23 -6.90 -43.90
N CYS A 102 136.95 -6.90 -43.57
CA CYS A 102 136.31 -7.91 -42.73
C CYS A 102 136.10 -9.23 -43.49
N LEU A 103 135.55 -9.18 -44.71
CA LEU A 103 135.33 -10.37 -45.54
C LEU A 103 136.64 -11.10 -45.92
N GLU A 104 137.73 -10.35 -46.15
CA GLU A 104 139.07 -10.94 -46.38
C GLU A 104 139.65 -11.65 -45.14
N LYS A 105 139.13 -11.39 -43.92
CA LYS A 105 139.43 -12.17 -42.70
C LYS A 105 138.48 -13.35 -42.53
N GLU A 106 137.17 -13.16 -42.71
CA GLU A 106 136.18 -14.24 -42.60
C GLU A 106 136.46 -15.38 -43.60
N TYR A 107 136.99 -15.06 -44.79
CA TYR A 107 137.43 -16.06 -45.76
C TYR A 107 138.62 -16.92 -45.29
N GLN A 108 139.42 -16.44 -44.33
CA GLN A 108 140.53 -17.20 -43.74
C GLN A 108 140.13 -18.02 -42.50
N GLU A 109 138.94 -17.79 -41.93
CA GLU A 109 138.45 -18.46 -40.70
C GLU A 109 137.32 -19.48 -40.95
N GLN A 110 137.01 -19.86 -42.19
CA GLN A 110 135.96 -20.85 -42.47
C GLN A 110 136.27 -22.26 -41.90
N PRO A 111 135.42 -22.85 -41.04
CA PRO A 111 135.63 -24.18 -40.49
C PRO A 111 135.36 -25.32 -41.49
N ASN A 112 135.94 -26.49 -41.20
CA ASN A 112 135.75 -27.71 -42.01
C ASN A 112 134.28 -28.22 -41.96
N PRO A 113 133.77 -28.83 -43.05
CA PRO A 113 132.34 -29.12 -43.21
C PRO A 113 131.71 -30.05 -42.15
N SER A 114 132.51 -30.84 -41.43
CA SER A 114 132.02 -31.76 -40.38
C SER A 114 131.42 -31.04 -39.15
N GLU A 115 131.77 -29.76 -38.91
CA GLU A 115 131.22 -29.01 -37.77
C GLU A 115 129.82 -28.42 -38.06
N LEU A 116 129.51 -28.16 -39.34
CA LEU A 116 128.20 -27.66 -39.77
C LEU A 116 127.10 -28.72 -39.61
N GLU A 117 127.38 -29.97 -39.98
CA GLU A 117 126.47 -31.10 -39.85
C GLU A 117 126.04 -31.31 -38.38
N ASN A 118 127.00 -31.28 -37.46
CA ASN A 118 126.75 -31.44 -36.02
C ASN A 118 125.89 -30.29 -35.45
N ARG A 119 126.10 -29.05 -35.89
CA ARG A 119 125.25 -27.90 -35.49
C ARG A 119 123.83 -28.03 -36.06
N TYR A 120 123.68 -28.51 -37.30
CA TYR A 120 122.37 -28.72 -37.92
C TYR A 120 121.53 -29.78 -37.15
N ILE A 121 122.13 -30.91 -36.80
CA ILE A 121 121.47 -31.98 -36.02
C ILE A 121 121.02 -31.47 -34.65
N ALA A 122 121.87 -30.73 -33.93
CA ALA A 122 121.51 -30.16 -32.63
C ALA A 122 120.32 -29.17 -32.71
N MET A 123 120.33 -28.28 -33.71
CA MET A 123 119.23 -27.34 -33.96
C MET A 123 117.92 -28.05 -34.30
N LYS A 124 117.99 -29.12 -35.12
CA LYS A 124 116.82 -29.92 -35.49
C LYS A 124 116.19 -30.60 -34.27
N ASN A 125 117.00 -31.21 -33.40
CA ASN A 125 116.51 -31.89 -32.20
C ASN A 125 115.79 -30.91 -31.25
N SER A 126 116.37 -29.74 -30.99
CA SER A 126 115.73 -28.69 -30.18
C SER A 126 114.41 -28.20 -30.80
N CYS A 127 114.35 -28.06 -32.14
CA CYS A 127 113.11 -27.73 -32.83
C CYS A 127 112.03 -28.84 -32.70
N GLU A 128 112.42 -30.11 -32.57
CA GLU A 128 111.49 -31.23 -32.34
C GLU A 128 111.04 -31.33 -30.88
N GLU A 129 111.85 -30.89 -29.92
CA GLU A 129 111.48 -30.77 -28.51
C GLU A 129 110.44 -29.68 -28.28
N VAL A 130 110.70 -28.45 -28.75
CA VAL A 130 109.75 -27.32 -28.69
C VAL A 130 108.43 -27.67 -29.40
N ARG A 131 108.46 -28.46 -30.48
CA ARG A 131 107.23 -28.95 -31.14
C ARG A 131 106.41 -29.90 -30.25
N LYS A 132 107.06 -30.75 -29.43
CA LYS A 132 106.38 -31.65 -28.48
C LYS A 132 105.74 -30.85 -27.34
N GLU A 133 106.46 -29.88 -26.78
CA GLU A 133 105.92 -28.96 -25.76
C GLU A 133 104.71 -28.16 -26.29
N VAL A 134 104.80 -27.62 -27.51
CA VAL A 134 103.67 -26.89 -28.14
C VAL A 134 102.46 -27.81 -28.38
N VAL A 135 102.64 -29.10 -28.64
CA VAL A 135 101.53 -30.06 -28.73
C VAL A 135 100.93 -30.36 -27.35
N GLN A 136 101.76 -30.58 -26.32
CA GLN A 136 101.31 -30.81 -24.95
C GLN A 136 100.52 -29.62 -24.41
N LEU A 137 101.06 -28.39 -24.51
CA LEU A 137 100.38 -27.16 -24.11
C LEU A 137 99.06 -26.94 -24.87
N ARG A 138 98.97 -27.33 -26.15
CA ARG A 138 97.70 -27.30 -26.91
C ARG A 138 96.68 -28.31 -26.40
N GLN A 139 97.12 -29.49 -25.94
CA GLN A 139 96.24 -30.47 -25.33
C GLN A 139 95.78 -30.03 -23.93
N GLU A 140 96.66 -29.43 -23.12
CA GLU A 140 96.31 -28.86 -21.81
C GLU A 140 95.33 -27.68 -21.95
N VAL A 141 95.58 -26.75 -22.88
CA VAL A 141 94.63 -25.66 -23.17
C VAL A 141 93.28 -26.21 -23.64
N LYS A 142 93.27 -27.31 -24.42
CA LYS A 142 92.03 -27.97 -24.84
C LYS A 142 91.27 -28.59 -23.65
N THR A 143 91.93 -29.39 -22.81
CA THR A 143 91.27 -30.05 -21.67
C THR A 143 90.83 -29.04 -20.60
N LEU A 144 91.59 -27.95 -20.39
CA LEU A 144 91.19 -26.84 -19.54
C LEU A 144 89.99 -26.07 -20.13
N SER A 145 89.95 -25.85 -21.45
CA SER A 145 88.80 -25.24 -22.12
C SER A 145 87.54 -26.10 -22.01
N GLU A 146 87.65 -27.41 -22.25
CA GLU A 146 86.55 -28.37 -22.11
C GLU A 146 86.07 -28.44 -20.65
N SER A 147 87.00 -28.49 -19.69
CA SER A 147 86.69 -28.42 -18.25
C SER A 147 85.95 -27.13 -17.89
N MET A 148 86.45 -25.97 -18.30
CA MET A 148 85.79 -24.67 -18.10
C MET A 148 84.40 -24.61 -18.74
N GLU A 149 84.21 -25.20 -19.93
CA GLU A 149 82.91 -25.25 -20.58
C GLU A 149 81.93 -26.19 -19.84
N THR A 150 82.40 -27.31 -19.27
CA THR A 150 81.54 -28.16 -18.40
C THR A 150 81.17 -27.44 -17.11
N GLN A 151 82.12 -26.78 -16.43
CA GLN A 151 81.85 -25.96 -15.23
C GLN A 151 80.84 -24.85 -15.54
N HIS A 152 81.00 -24.14 -16.66
CA HIS A 152 80.05 -23.12 -17.10
C HIS A 152 78.65 -23.71 -17.43
N LYS A 153 78.59 -24.93 -17.97
CA LYS A 153 77.33 -25.70 -18.16
C LYS A 153 76.73 -26.19 -16.84
N HIS A 154 77.51 -26.36 -15.78
CA HIS A 154 77.02 -26.66 -14.42
C HIS A 154 76.47 -25.42 -13.72
N ILE A 155 77.23 -24.33 -13.68
CA ILE A 155 76.79 -23.03 -13.12
C ILE A 155 75.47 -22.57 -13.76
N LYS A 156 75.29 -22.76 -15.08
CA LYS A 156 74.03 -22.44 -15.78
C LYS A 156 72.83 -23.31 -15.36
N LYS A 157 73.05 -24.55 -14.93
CA LYS A 157 71.98 -25.41 -14.36
C LYS A 157 71.62 -24.93 -12.96
N GLU A 158 72.62 -24.71 -12.12
CA GLU A 158 72.46 -24.23 -10.74
C GLU A 158 71.76 -22.87 -10.69
N GLN A 159 72.10 -21.94 -11.59
CA GLN A 159 71.39 -20.68 -11.77
C GLN A 159 69.91 -20.88 -12.15
N HIS A 160 69.61 -21.82 -13.06
CA HIS A 160 68.25 -22.12 -13.49
C HIS A 160 67.42 -22.90 -12.45
N GLU A 161 68.08 -23.62 -11.53
CA GLU A 161 67.45 -24.26 -10.38
C GLU A 161 67.22 -23.26 -9.24
N LEU A 162 68.16 -22.34 -9.01
CA LEU A 162 68.01 -21.21 -8.09
C LEU A 162 66.85 -20.30 -8.51
N GLU A 163 66.69 -20.00 -9.81
CA GLU A 163 65.57 -19.18 -10.29
C GLU A 163 64.22 -19.83 -10.00
N LYS A 164 64.07 -21.13 -10.28
CA LYS A 164 62.85 -21.88 -9.93
C LYS A 164 62.57 -21.90 -8.43
N LEU A 165 63.62 -21.93 -7.60
CA LEU A 165 63.45 -21.86 -6.15
C LEU A 165 63.00 -20.46 -5.70
N LYS A 166 63.40 -19.38 -6.38
CA LYS A 166 62.81 -18.04 -6.18
C LYS A 166 61.34 -18.02 -6.62
N ASP A 167 61.03 -18.48 -7.84
CA ASP A 167 59.67 -18.54 -8.36
C ASP A 167 58.73 -19.28 -7.39
N LEU A 168 59.21 -20.40 -6.82
CA LEU A 168 58.47 -21.18 -5.83
C LEU A 168 58.34 -20.44 -4.48
N VAL A 169 59.36 -19.72 -4.02
CA VAL A 169 59.29 -18.88 -2.82
C VAL A 169 58.30 -17.73 -3.01
N GLU A 170 58.35 -16.99 -4.13
CA GLU A 170 57.41 -15.91 -4.43
C GLU A 170 55.97 -16.43 -4.53
N SER A 171 55.75 -17.61 -5.13
CA SER A 171 54.42 -18.27 -5.13
C SER A 171 53.96 -18.62 -3.72
N ASN A 172 54.82 -19.21 -2.89
CA ASN A 172 54.50 -19.56 -1.50
C ASN A 172 54.25 -18.32 -0.62
N GLU A 173 54.98 -17.22 -0.83
CA GLU A 173 54.74 -15.95 -0.13
C GLU A 173 53.42 -15.30 -0.58
N ALA A 174 53.07 -15.38 -1.86
CA ALA A 174 51.78 -14.91 -2.38
C ALA A 174 50.59 -15.75 -1.87
N GLU A 175 50.76 -17.07 -1.71
CA GLU A 175 49.77 -17.95 -1.07
C GLU A 175 49.66 -17.67 0.43
N LEU A 176 50.78 -17.51 1.14
CA LEU A 176 50.81 -17.14 2.55
C LEU A 176 50.13 -15.79 2.80
N ALA A 177 50.37 -14.79 1.95
CA ALA A 177 49.72 -13.49 2.02
C ALA A 177 48.19 -13.59 1.83
N GLN A 178 47.72 -14.45 0.92
CA GLN A 178 46.29 -14.74 0.77
C GLN A 178 45.70 -15.42 2.01
N VAL A 179 46.39 -16.43 2.57
CA VAL A 179 45.96 -17.12 3.81
C VAL A 179 45.90 -16.16 4.99
N LEU A 180 46.86 -15.24 5.12
CA LEU A 180 46.88 -14.20 6.17
C LEU A 180 45.75 -13.17 6.04
N LEU A 181 45.17 -12.98 4.84
CA LEU A 181 43.97 -12.17 4.68
C LEU A 181 42.68 -12.85 5.18
N ILE A 182 42.62 -14.19 5.21
CA ILE A 182 41.39 -14.93 5.56
C ILE A 182 40.91 -14.60 6.99
N PRO A 183 41.75 -14.60 8.05
CA PRO A 183 41.32 -14.17 9.39
C PRO A 183 40.77 -12.74 9.44
N VAL A 184 41.32 -11.82 8.65
CA VAL A 184 40.89 -10.41 8.59
C VAL A 184 39.56 -10.26 7.86
N GLN A 185 39.29 -11.11 6.87
CA GLN A 185 37.99 -11.17 6.19
C GLN A 185 36.93 -11.81 7.11
N LEU A 186 37.25 -12.94 7.73
CA LEU A 186 36.36 -13.61 8.70
C LEU A 186 36.01 -12.71 9.89
N GLY A 187 36.97 -11.95 10.44
CA GLY A 187 36.69 -10.97 11.50
C GLY A 187 35.65 -9.94 11.07
N LYS A 188 35.79 -9.36 9.87
CA LYS A 188 34.83 -8.41 9.30
C LYS A 188 33.46 -9.03 9.03
N GLU A 189 33.38 -10.32 8.72
CA GLU A 189 32.11 -11.04 8.58
C GLU A 189 31.47 -11.37 9.93
N ILE A 190 32.25 -11.74 10.94
CA ILE A 190 31.80 -11.91 12.33
C ILE A 190 31.22 -10.60 12.86
N ASP A 191 31.88 -9.47 12.64
CA ASP A 191 31.38 -8.14 13.03
C ASP A 191 30.06 -7.79 12.32
N ARG A 192 29.97 -8.04 11.00
CA ARG A 192 28.73 -7.86 10.24
C ARG A 192 27.60 -8.74 10.77
N ILE A 193 27.87 -10.00 11.10
CA ILE A 193 26.88 -10.94 11.66
C ILE A 193 26.46 -10.50 13.07
N ALA A 194 27.41 -10.05 13.91
CA ALA A 194 27.14 -9.54 15.24
C ALA A 194 26.28 -8.26 15.21
N HIS A 195 26.59 -7.32 14.31
CA HIS A 195 25.81 -6.09 14.14
C HIS A 195 24.39 -6.41 13.65
N LYS A 196 24.25 -7.31 12.67
CA LYS A 196 22.95 -7.73 12.12
C LYS A 196 22.11 -8.51 13.14
N LYS A 197 22.76 -9.32 13.99
CA LYS A 197 22.14 -9.99 15.15
C LYS A 197 21.67 -8.97 16.21
N SER A 198 22.43 -7.89 16.43
CA SER A 198 22.03 -6.79 17.32
C SER A 198 20.81 -6.02 16.79
N GLU A 199 20.78 -5.71 15.49
CA GLU A 199 19.62 -5.07 14.84
C GLU A 199 18.37 -5.95 14.85
N LEU A 200 18.51 -7.25 14.53
CA LEU A 200 17.41 -8.22 14.65
C LEU A 200 16.94 -8.35 16.10
N GLY A 201 17.84 -8.32 17.09
CA GLY A 201 17.49 -8.29 18.51
C GLY A 201 16.66 -7.07 18.89
N LYS A 202 17.03 -5.87 18.40
CA LYS A 202 16.24 -4.63 18.58
C LYS A 202 14.87 -4.72 17.90
N GLN A 203 14.79 -5.28 16.69
CA GLN A 203 13.52 -5.47 15.98
C GLN A 203 12.60 -6.47 16.73
N VAL A 204 13.15 -7.57 17.24
CA VAL A 204 12.41 -8.54 18.08
C VAL A 204 11.91 -7.89 19.37
N ALA A 205 12.71 -7.03 20.01
CA ALA A 205 12.27 -6.28 21.20
C ALA A 205 11.10 -5.33 20.89
N VAL A 206 11.18 -4.57 19.79
CA VAL A 206 10.08 -3.67 19.33
C VAL A 206 8.81 -4.46 18.99
N ILE A 207 8.95 -5.59 18.29
CA ILE A 207 7.81 -6.49 17.99
C ILE A 207 7.22 -7.08 19.29
N GLY A 208 8.06 -7.42 20.27
CA GLY A 208 7.63 -7.85 21.59
C GLY A 208 6.83 -6.77 22.34
N GLN A 209 7.28 -5.52 22.28
CA GLN A 209 6.59 -4.38 22.88
C GLN A 209 5.25 -4.09 22.20
N HIS A 210 5.20 -3.99 20.86
CA HIS A 210 3.94 -3.87 20.11
C HIS A 210 2.98 -5.03 20.43
N ARG A 211 3.49 -6.25 20.62
CA ARG A 211 2.67 -7.41 20.99
C ARG A 211 2.08 -7.29 22.40
N MET A 212 2.77 -6.65 23.36
CA MET A 212 2.20 -6.33 24.67
C MET A 212 1.14 -5.23 24.55
N GLU A 213 1.43 -4.15 23.83
CA GLU A 213 0.49 -3.04 23.60
C GLU A 213 -0.81 -3.52 22.91
N HIS A 214 -0.70 -4.45 21.94
CA HIS A 214 -1.85 -5.11 21.33
C HIS A 214 -2.60 -6.04 22.30
N MET A 215 -1.91 -6.76 23.18
CA MET A 215 -2.55 -7.61 24.19
C MET A 215 -3.34 -6.78 25.21
N GLU A 216 -2.75 -5.69 25.72
CA GLU A 216 -3.47 -4.75 26.59
C GLU A 216 -4.64 -4.08 25.87
N HIS A 217 -4.49 -3.74 24.58
CA HIS A 217 -5.59 -3.18 23.80
C HIS A 217 -6.72 -4.18 23.62
N GLN A 218 -6.40 -5.46 23.37
CA GLN A 218 -7.38 -6.54 23.30
C GLN A 218 -8.13 -6.68 24.63
N GLN A 219 -7.42 -6.79 25.76
CA GLN A 219 -8.05 -6.86 27.10
C GLN A 219 -8.94 -5.65 27.39
N ARG A 220 -8.49 -4.43 27.03
CA ARG A 220 -9.27 -3.19 27.15
C ARG A 220 -10.50 -3.14 26.24
N MET A 221 -10.53 -3.91 25.15
CA MET A 221 -11.69 -4.04 24.26
C MET A 221 -12.63 -5.19 24.69
N GLU A 222 -12.09 -6.27 25.26
CA GLU A 222 -12.85 -7.38 25.85
C GLU A 222 -13.62 -6.91 27.10
N ALA A 223 -12.99 -6.14 27.99
CA ALA A 223 -13.66 -5.53 29.14
C ALA A 223 -14.86 -4.66 28.70
N LYS A 224 -14.67 -3.79 27.71
CA LYS A 224 -15.74 -2.98 27.12
C LYS A 224 -16.83 -3.80 26.43
N CYS A 225 -16.48 -4.98 25.92
CA CYS A 225 -17.46 -5.90 25.36
C CYS A 225 -18.36 -6.48 26.46
N GLU A 226 -17.81 -6.82 27.64
CA GLU A 226 -18.62 -7.23 28.80
C GLU A 226 -19.44 -6.10 29.41
N GLU A 227 -18.88 -4.87 29.51
CA GLU A 227 -19.65 -3.67 29.91
C GLU A 227 -20.88 -3.48 29.02
N VAL A 228 -20.71 -3.55 27.70
CA VAL A 228 -21.82 -3.43 26.72
C VAL A 228 -22.77 -4.63 26.78
N LYS A 229 -22.29 -5.84 27.11
CA LYS A 229 -23.15 -7.01 27.31
C LYS A 229 -24.00 -6.88 28.57
N GLU A 230 -23.47 -6.37 29.68
CA GLU A 230 -24.27 -6.17 30.90
C GLU A 230 -25.24 -5.00 30.75
N ALA A 231 -24.81 -3.86 30.17
CA ALA A 231 -25.74 -2.77 29.83
C ALA A 231 -26.89 -3.25 28.91
N LYS A 232 -26.62 -4.18 27.98
CA LYS A 232 -27.67 -4.84 27.19
C LYS A 232 -28.59 -5.73 28.04
N ARG A 233 -28.07 -6.48 29.01
CA ARG A 233 -28.88 -7.28 29.95
C ARG A 233 -29.77 -6.39 30.81
N GLU A 234 -29.26 -5.23 31.23
CA GLU A 234 -30.00 -4.23 32.00
C GLU A 234 -31.16 -3.62 31.19
N VAL A 235 -30.90 -3.11 29.98
CA VAL A 235 -31.94 -2.55 29.11
C VAL A 235 -33.00 -3.62 28.73
N VAL A 236 -32.62 -4.89 28.64
CA VAL A 236 -33.60 -5.99 28.46
C VAL A 236 -34.47 -6.18 29.70
N ARG A 237 -33.88 -6.18 30.91
CA ARG A 237 -34.62 -6.22 32.19
C ARG A 237 -35.59 -5.04 32.32
N GLU A 238 -35.16 -3.82 31.97
CA GLU A 238 -36.01 -2.62 31.96
C GLU A 238 -37.16 -2.74 30.96
N LEU A 239 -36.88 -3.21 29.73
CA LEU A 239 -37.88 -3.41 28.69
C LEU A 239 -38.94 -4.46 29.10
N GLU A 240 -38.53 -5.52 29.80
CA GLU A 240 -39.45 -6.54 30.34
C GLU A 240 -40.27 -6.02 31.52
N GLY A 241 -39.69 -5.17 32.37
CA GLY A 241 -40.41 -4.40 33.39
C GLY A 241 -41.48 -3.48 32.79
N HIS A 242 -41.12 -2.70 31.77
CA HIS A 242 -42.06 -1.79 31.08
C HIS A 242 -43.15 -2.55 30.30
N LYS A 243 -42.83 -3.68 29.66
CA LYS A 243 -43.85 -4.57 29.06
C LYS A 243 -44.84 -5.08 30.11
N SER A 244 -44.34 -5.48 31.28
CA SER A 244 -45.18 -5.96 32.39
C SER A 244 -46.08 -4.84 32.93
N GLN A 245 -45.57 -3.61 33.02
CA GLN A 245 -46.35 -2.42 33.39
C GLN A 245 -47.42 -2.08 32.34
N LEU A 246 -47.09 -2.16 31.04
CA LEU A 246 -48.03 -1.94 29.94
C LEU A 246 -49.18 -2.95 29.98
N VAL A 247 -48.87 -4.25 30.06
CA VAL A 247 -49.88 -5.32 30.16
C VAL A 247 -50.76 -5.15 31.41
N ALA A 248 -50.20 -4.69 32.54
CA ALA A 248 -50.99 -4.37 33.73
C ALA A 248 -51.91 -3.14 33.53
N ALA A 249 -51.48 -2.13 32.77
CA ALA A 249 -52.28 -0.96 32.43
C ALA A 249 -53.40 -1.30 31.43
N GLU A 250 -53.11 -2.10 30.39
CA GLU A 250 -54.09 -2.62 29.43
C GLU A 250 -55.16 -3.46 30.16
N ASN A 251 -54.76 -4.40 31.02
CA ASN A 251 -55.68 -5.18 31.85
C ASN A 251 -56.53 -4.31 32.80
N LYS A 252 -56.04 -3.15 33.23
CA LYS A 252 -56.80 -2.18 34.03
C LYS A 252 -57.78 -1.38 33.16
N GLN A 253 -57.37 -0.97 31.96
CA GLN A 253 -58.22 -0.31 30.98
C GLN A 253 -59.39 -1.21 30.56
N ASP A 254 -59.14 -2.49 30.28
CA ASP A 254 -60.17 -3.48 29.95
C ASP A 254 -61.20 -3.68 31.06
N ARG A 255 -60.78 -3.64 32.33
CA ARG A 255 -61.69 -3.69 33.49
C ARG A 255 -62.56 -2.43 33.56
N LEU A 256 -61.95 -1.26 33.42
CA LEU A 256 -62.66 0.03 33.42
C LEU A 256 -63.63 0.17 32.23
N LEU A 257 -63.28 -0.37 31.06
CA LEU A 257 -64.17 -0.43 29.89
C LEU A 257 -65.37 -1.37 30.12
N LYS A 258 -65.14 -2.52 30.75
CA LYS A 258 -66.23 -3.44 31.16
C LYS A 258 -67.12 -2.82 32.24
N GLU A 259 -66.54 -2.15 33.24
CA GLU A 259 -67.29 -1.40 34.25
C GLU A 259 -68.13 -0.28 33.64
N LEU A 260 -67.57 0.48 32.68
CA LEU A 260 -68.28 1.53 31.94
C LEU A 260 -69.40 0.98 31.05
N GLN A 261 -69.24 -0.22 30.49
CA GLN A 261 -70.31 -0.90 29.75
C GLN A 261 -71.43 -1.34 30.71
N MET A 262 -71.08 -1.95 31.84
CA MET A 262 -72.04 -2.35 32.87
C MET A 262 -72.77 -1.15 33.52
N THR A 263 -72.18 0.05 33.58
CA THR A 263 -72.89 1.25 34.05
C THR A 263 -73.84 1.81 33.00
N LYS A 264 -73.46 1.84 31.71
CA LYS A 264 -74.37 2.19 30.61
C LYS A 264 -75.58 1.27 30.52
N GLU A 265 -75.38 -0.04 30.70
CA GLU A 265 -76.47 -1.02 30.71
C GLU A 265 -77.42 -0.80 31.90
N LYS A 266 -76.88 -0.48 33.09
CA LYS A 266 -77.70 -0.07 34.25
C LYS A 266 -78.44 1.25 34.00
N GLU A 267 -77.80 2.23 33.36
CA GLU A 267 -78.44 3.50 33.00
C GLU A 267 -79.58 3.31 32.01
N ALA A 268 -79.41 2.45 31.00
CA ALA A 268 -80.48 2.03 30.09
C ALA A 268 -81.63 1.36 30.86
N MET A 269 -81.34 0.40 31.74
CA MET A 269 -82.37 -0.24 32.58
C MET A 269 -83.12 0.76 33.47
N PHE A 270 -82.44 1.78 34.02
CA PHE A 270 -83.10 2.84 34.80
C PHE A 270 -83.93 3.78 33.92
N MET A 271 -83.52 4.04 32.68
CA MET A 271 -84.31 4.81 31.72
C MET A 271 -85.57 4.06 31.28
N ASP A 272 -85.48 2.76 31.02
CA ASP A 272 -86.63 1.89 30.73
C ASP A 272 -87.60 1.83 31.92
N GLN A 273 -87.07 1.65 33.14
CA GLN A 273 -87.87 1.70 34.37
C GLN A 273 -88.55 3.06 34.56
N ARG A 274 -87.86 4.18 34.26
CA ARG A 274 -88.46 5.51 34.35
C ARG A 274 -89.59 5.67 33.31
N GLY A 275 -89.38 5.25 32.06
CA GLY A 275 -90.42 5.27 31.04
C GLY A 275 -91.66 4.45 31.44
N LEU A 276 -91.45 3.28 32.06
CA LEU A 276 -92.55 2.45 32.60
C LEU A 276 -93.30 3.16 33.74
N LEU A 277 -92.58 3.83 34.65
CA LEU A 277 -93.17 4.61 35.75
C LEU A 277 -93.90 5.87 35.24
N ASP A 278 -93.37 6.55 34.22
CA ASP A 278 -93.99 7.71 33.57
C ASP A 278 -95.33 7.28 32.91
N ILE A 279 -95.36 6.15 32.18
CA ILE A 279 -96.59 5.57 31.62
C ILE A 279 -97.61 5.21 32.71
N ASN A 280 -97.17 4.58 33.80
CA ASN A 280 -98.05 4.24 34.93
C ASN A 280 -98.61 5.50 35.61
N MET A 281 -97.81 6.56 35.73
CA MET A 281 -98.24 7.85 36.26
C MET A 281 -99.25 8.55 35.34
N GLU A 282 -99.07 8.49 34.02
CA GLU A 282 -100.06 8.99 33.06
C GLU A 282 -101.39 8.22 33.14
N GLN A 283 -101.35 6.89 33.29
CA GLN A 283 -102.54 6.07 33.52
C GLN A 283 -103.27 6.48 34.81
N ILE A 284 -102.56 6.57 35.94
CA ILE A 284 -103.14 7.02 37.23
C ILE A 284 -103.73 8.43 37.10
N VAL A 285 -103.08 9.35 36.39
CA VAL A 285 -103.59 10.70 36.13
C VAL A 285 -104.84 10.68 35.24
N ALA A 286 -104.91 9.79 34.24
CA ALA A 286 -106.09 9.60 33.39
C ALA A 286 -107.28 9.00 34.18
N GLU A 287 -107.03 8.02 35.04
CA GLU A 287 -108.03 7.48 35.97
C GLU A 287 -108.52 8.54 36.95
N CYS A 288 -107.62 9.34 37.52
CA CYS A 288 -107.98 10.44 38.40
C CYS A 288 -108.84 11.51 37.70
N LYS A 289 -108.60 11.81 36.41
CA LYS A 289 -109.47 12.66 35.60
C LYS A 289 -110.85 11.99 35.41
N SER A 290 -110.89 10.73 34.98
CA SER A 290 -112.12 9.96 34.78
C SER A 290 -112.98 9.86 36.06
N LEU A 291 -112.36 9.67 37.22
CA LEU A 291 -113.02 9.67 38.54
C LEU A 291 -113.53 11.06 38.94
N ARG A 292 -112.77 12.14 38.68
CA ARG A 292 -113.25 13.52 38.88
C ARG A 292 -114.43 13.85 37.97
N ASP A 293 -114.42 13.39 36.72
CA ASP A 293 -115.53 13.58 35.77
C ASP A 293 -116.77 12.73 36.10
N LYS A 294 -116.59 11.55 36.73
CA LYS A 294 -117.71 10.82 37.37
C LYS A 294 -118.27 11.62 38.54
N LEU A 295 -117.44 12.00 39.51
CA LEU A 295 -117.84 12.79 40.69
C LEU A 295 -118.53 14.11 40.31
N ALA A 296 -118.06 14.80 39.26
CA ALA A 296 -118.68 16.01 38.75
C ALA A 296 -120.06 15.76 38.10
N ARG A 297 -120.24 14.63 37.39
CA ARG A 297 -121.56 14.20 36.91
C ARG A 297 -122.49 13.85 38.07
N ASP A 298 -122.01 13.11 39.05
CA ASP A 298 -122.79 12.66 40.21
C ASP A 298 -123.19 13.85 41.11
N THR A 299 -122.31 14.84 41.26
CA THR A 299 -122.64 16.11 41.95
C THR A 299 -123.70 16.88 41.17
N ARG A 300 -123.60 16.97 39.83
CA ARG A 300 -124.65 17.60 38.99
C ARG A 300 -125.98 16.84 39.05
N LEU A 301 -125.96 15.52 39.20
CA LEU A 301 -127.16 14.71 39.41
C LEU A 301 -127.76 14.95 40.80
N LYS A 302 -126.94 14.94 41.86
CA LYS A 302 -127.34 15.35 43.22
C LYS A 302 -127.98 16.74 43.22
N ASP A 303 -127.39 17.72 42.55
CA ASP A 303 -127.94 19.08 42.48
C ASP A 303 -129.24 19.17 41.67
N LYS A 304 -129.46 18.29 40.68
CA LYS A 304 -130.76 18.17 40.00
C LYS A 304 -131.80 17.55 40.96
N LEU A 305 -131.44 16.49 41.66
CA LEU A 305 -132.31 15.81 42.64
C LEU A 305 -132.66 16.71 43.83
N MET A 306 -131.69 17.47 44.38
CA MET A 306 -131.93 18.46 45.43
C MET A 306 -132.85 19.60 44.98
N ARG A 307 -132.79 20.01 43.69
CA ARG A 307 -133.71 20.99 43.11
C ARG A 307 -135.10 20.41 42.86
N ALA A 308 -135.21 19.12 42.51
CA ALA A 308 -136.49 18.42 42.45
C ALA A 308 -137.10 18.27 43.85
N LEU A 309 -136.30 17.85 44.85
CA LEU A 309 -136.70 17.78 46.25
C LEU A 309 -137.24 19.13 46.74
N LYS A 310 -136.49 20.24 46.55
CA LYS A 310 -136.97 21.58 46.93
C LYS A 310 -138.25 22.04 46.22
N ARG A 311 -138.50 21.58 44.98
CA ARG A 311 -139.79 21.84 44.30
C ARG A 311 -140.91 21.03 44.94
N ASN A 312 -140.67 19.76 45.25
CA ASN A 312 -141.64 18.88 45.90
C ASN A 312 -141.91 19.33 47.35
N GLU A 313 -140.90 19.79 48.09
CA GLU A 313 -141.02 20.42 49.40
C GLU A 313 -141.86 21.70 49.34
N LEU A 314 -141.67 22.54 48.31
CA LEU A 314 -142.47 23.75 48.12
C LEU A 314 -143.92 23.43 47.73
N GLN A 315 -144.15 22.44 46.86
CA GLN A 315 -145.49 21.94 46.53
C GLN A 315 -146.18 21.31 47.75
N LEU A 316 -145.45 20.55 48.56
CA LEU A 316 -145.95 19.95 49.79
C LEU A 316 -146.20 21.02 50.87
N LYS A 317 -145.44 22.10 50.89
CA LYS A 317 -145.75 23.29 51.69
C LYS A 317 -147.02 23.99 51.18
N GLN A 318 -147.15 24.24 49.86
CA GLN A 318 -148.37 24.81 49.28
C GLN A 318 -149.60 23.94 49.57
N ALA A 319 -149.47 22.61 49.54
CA ALA A 319 -150.50 21.68 49.94
C ALA A 319 -150.84 21.80 51.44
N ARG A 320 -149.84 21.90 52.33
CA ARG A 320 -150.04 22.15 53.77
C ARG A 320 -150.69 23.51 54.05
N ASP A 321 -150.28 24.56 53.35
CA ASP A 321 -150.83 25.90 53.48
C ASP A 321 -152.29 25.93 52.96
N SER A 322 -152.61 25.17 51.90
CA SER A 322 -154.00 24.96 51.46
C SER A 322 -154.83 24.12 52.43
N LEU A 323 -154.24 23.09 53.05
CA LEU A 323 -154.88 22.28 54.08
C LEU A 323 -155.20 23.14 55.31
N ALA A 324 -154.26 23.97 55.76
CA ALA A 324 -154.46 24.93 56.85
C ALA A 324 -155.57 25.94 56.53
N ASN A 325 -155.67 26.41 55.28
CA ASN A 325 -156.78 27.26 54.84
C ASN A 325 -158.14 26.51 54.88
N THR A 326 -158.20 25.25 54.44
CA THR A 326 -159.42 24.43 54.59
C THR A 326 -159.75 24.11 56.05
N GLN A 327 -158.75 23.96 56.92
CA GLN A 327 -158.93 23.78 58.36
C GLN A 327 -159.48 25.07 59.00
N GLN A 328 -158.93 26.24 58.67
CA GLN A 328 -159.47 27.53 59.12
C GLN A 328 -160.90 27.78 58.61
N GLN A 329 -161.26 27.29 57.43
CA GLN A 329 -162.64 27.33 56.93
C GLN A 329 -163.54 26.35 57.68
N HIS A 330 -163.03 25.17 58.07
CA HIS A 330 -163.75 24.23 58.93
C HIS A 330 -163.99 24.80 60.33
N GLU A 331 -162.96 25.37 60.97
CA GLU A 331 -163.06 26.09 62.25
C GLU A 331 -164.09 27.22 62.20
N ARG A 332 -164.16 27.96 61.09
CA ARG A 332 -165.18 29.01 60.90
C ARG A 332 -166.60 28.46 60.76
N MET A 333 -166.80 27.30 60.13
CA MET A 333 -168.12 26.65 60.12
C MET A 333 -168.45 25.98 61.47
N GLN A 334 -167.44 25.56 62.24
CA GLN A 334 -167.60 24.98 63.57
C GLN A 334 -167.98 26.06 64.60
N ALA A 335 -167.32 27.23 64.55
CA ALA A 335 -167.63 28.40 65.37
C ALA A 335 -168.99 29.07 65.02
N GLN A 336 -169.62 28.71 63.90
CA GLN A 336 -170.98 29.12 63.55
C GLN A 336 -172.07 28.13 64.04
N ARG A 337 -171.69 27.08 64.79
CA ARG A 337 -172.61 26.01 65.21
C ARG A 337 -173.04 26.07 66.68
N GLU A 338 -172.43 26.93 67.50
CA GLU A 338 -172.66 27.00 68.95
C GLU A 338 -172.85 28.46 69.42
N THR A 339 -174.07 29.02 69.29
CA THR A 339 -174.55 30.19 70.07
C THR A 339 -176.07 30.45 69.89
N VAL A 340 -176.92 29.61 70.48
CA VAL A 340 -178.35 29.90 70.74
C VAL A 340 -178.71 29.40 72.15
N PRO A 341 -179.44 30.15 73.00
CA PRO A 341 -179.68 29.83 74.41
C PRO A 341 -181.12 29.33 74.72
N GLU A 342 -181.37 28.94 75.97
CA GLU A 342 -182.71 28.70 76.53
C GLU A 342 -182.97 29.51 77.83
N GLY A 343 -184.21 29.99 77.99
CA GLY A 343 -184.97 30.04 79.26
C GLY A 343 -184.61 31.03 80.39
N ASP A 344 -185.34 32.15 80.47
CA ASP A 344 -185.96 32.81 81.66
C ASP A 344 -185.09 33.13 82.93
N CYS A 345 -185.45 34.00 83.90
CA CYS A 345 -186.73 34.54 84.35
C CYS A 345 -186.63 36.01 84.89
N LEU A 346 -187.78 36.72 84.91
CA LEU A 346 -188.20 37.78 85.87
C LEU A 346 -187.38 39.09 86.09
N LEU A 347 -187.89 40.14 85.42
CA LEU A 347 -188.37 41.43 86.00
C LEU A 347 -187.51 42.29 86.97
N GLN A 348 -187.00 43.40 86.39
CA GLN A 348 -187.29 44.82 86.70
C GLN A 348 -187.14 45.44 88.13
N ARG A 349 -186.99 46.78 88.31
CA ARG A 349 -186.37 47.91 87.55
C ARG A 349 -186.64 49.24 88.29
N ARG A 350 -185.58 49.90 88.78
CA ARG A 350 -185.33 51.36 88.77
C ARG A 350 -186.53 52.34 88.82
N ARG A 351 -186.67 53.01 89.97
CA ARG A 351 -187.27 54.34 90.22
C ARG A 351 -186.50 55.03 91.36
N ASP A 352 -186.30 56.34 91.46
CA ASP A 352 -186.50 57.48 90.54
C ASP A 352 -185.50 58.60 90.91
N VAL A 353 -185.27 59.58 90.01
CA VAL A 353 -184.88 60.97 90.38
C VAL A 353 -185.64 61.95 89.49
N GLU A 354 -186.60 62.62 90.10
CA GLU A 354 -187.04 64.01 89.91
C GLU A 354 -186.87 64.70 88.53
N LYS A 355 -188.02 64.98 87.89
CA LYS A 355 -188.31 66.34 87.38
C LYS A 355 -189.81 66.55 87.17
N GLU A 356 -190.34 67.65 87.69
CA GLU A 356 -191.76 67.99 87.61
C GLU A 356 -192.11 68.88 86.41
N VAL A 357 -193.26 68.56 85.81
CA VAL A 357 -194.38 69.46 85.47
C VAL A 357 -194.07 70.88 84.97
N GLU A 358 -194.43 71.16 83.70
CA GLU A 358 -195.38 72.26 83.40
C GLU A 358 -196.15 72.05 82.08
N ASN A 359 -197.06 71.06 82.05
CA ASN A 359 -198.13 71.02 81.04
C ASN A 359 -199.32 70.16 81.53
N LEU A 360 -200.44 70.80 81.90
CA LEU A 360 -201.67 70.23 82.50
C LEU A 360 -201.42 69.56 83.89
N LYS A 361 -202.21 69.74 84.95
CA LYS A 361 -203.46 70.50 85.20
C LYS A 361 -204.64 70.28 84.25
N ARG A 362 -205.14 69.04 84.27
CA ARG A 362 -206.51 68.71 84.72
C ARG A 362 -206.42 67.35 85.45
N SER A 363 -206.84 67.14 86.69
CA SER A 363 -207.53 67.95 87.73
C SER A 363 -206.60 68.23 88.94
N TRP A 364 -206.79 69.25 89.81
CA TRP A 364 -207.72 69.27 90.97
C TRP A 364 -207.62 67.97 91.79
N ILE A 365 -207.17 67.94 93.06
CA ILE A 365 -207.11 68.94 94.17
C ILE A 365 -205.94 68.55 95.16
N SER A 366 -205.50 69.24 96.24
CA SER A 366 -205.83 70.52 96.93
C SER A 366 -204.71 71.03 97.89
N LYS A 367 -204.61 72.35 98.13
CA LYS A 367 -204.24 73.07 99.40
C LYS A 367 -202.80 72.99 100.01
N GLN A 368 -202.24 73.99 100.74
CA GLN A 368 -202.58 75.44 100.93
C GLN A 368 -201.55 76.25 101.81
N SER A 369 -200.90 77.29 101.25
CA SER A 369 -200.37 78.57 101.89
C SER A 369 -199.37 78.53 103.08
N VAL A 370 -198.70 79.61 103.56
CA VAL A 370 -198.68 81.10 103.36
C VAL A 370 -197.22 81.64 103.36
N ALA A 371 -196.97 82.92 103.06
CA ALA A 371 -195.70 83.66 103.21
C ALA A 371 -195.44 84.12 104.68
N ASP A 372 -194.31 84.74 105.06
CA ASP A 372 -193.96 86.17 104.78
C ASP A 372 -192.46 86.53 104.96
N LEU A 373 -192.13 87.82 104.74
CA LEU A 373 -190.83 88.54 104.92
C LEU A 373 -189.82 88.46 103.76
N LYS A 374 -189.45 89.63 103.20
CA LYS A 374 -188.74 89.76 101.90
C LYS A 374 -187.55 90.76 101.86
N VAL A 375 -187.05 91.22 103.01
CA VAL A 375 -186.15 92.40 103.08
C VAL A 375 -184.65 92.07 102.91
N GLN A 376 -184.19 90.84 103.19
CA GLN A 376 -182.76 90.53 103.25
C GLN A 376 -182.08 90.24 101.89
N LEU A 377 -182.83 89.82 100.87
CA LEU A 377 -182.28 89.18 99.66
C LEU A 377 -181.49 90.11 98.70
N VAL A 378 -181.53 91.44 98.90
CA VAL A 378 -180.97 92.40 97.92
C VAL A 378 -179.46 92.63 98.10
N GLN A 379 -178.90 92.42 99.30
CA GLN A 379 -177.47 92.68 99.53
C GLN A 379 -176.54 91.56 99.05
N GLU A 380 -176.99 90.31 99.03
CA GLU A 380 -176.16 89.14 98.70
C GLU A 380 -175.71 89.10 97.22
N TYR A 381 -176.46 89.72 96.31
CA TYR A 381 -176.16 89.68 94.87
C TYR A 381 -174.97 90.55 94.44
N VAL A 382 -174.65 91.62 95.19
CA VAL A 382 -173.60 92.59 94.78
C VAL A 382 -172.19 92.04 94.99
N GLU A 383 -171.98 91.19 96.00
CA GLU A 383 -170.65 90.63 96.28
C GLU A 383 -170.23 89.54 95.27
N GLN A 384 -171.20 88.84 94.67
CA GLN A 384 -170.95 87.76 93.70
C GLN A 384 -170.36 88.28 92.39
N GLU A 385 -170.82 89.43 91.88
CA GLU A 385 -170.31 90.03 90.64
C GLU A 385 -168.82 90.42 90.77
N GLN A 386 -168.43 90.97 91.93
CA GLN A 386 -167.04 91.34 92.20
C GLN A 386 -166.10 90.13 92.37
N ALA A 387 -166.62 88.91 92.57
CA ALA A 387 -165.80 87.69 92.57
C ALA A 387 -165.40 87.30 91.14
N LEU A 388 -166.38 87.26 90.23
CA LEU A 388 -166.20 86.82 88.83
C LEU A 388 -165.20 87.69 88.06
N ILE A 389 -165.23 89.02 88.26
CA ILE A 389 -164.28 89.94 87.62
C ILE A 389 -162.82 89.60 88.00
N ARG A 390 -162.56 89.28 89.27
CA ARG A 390 -161.21 88.93 89.76
C ARG A 390 -160.70 87.60 89.20
N GLU A 391 -161.58 86.65 88.87
CA GLU A 391 -161.20 85.40 88.23
C GLU A 391 -160.87 85.57 86.73
N SER A 392 -161.62 86.44 86.04
CA SER A 392 -161.37 86.80 84.62
C SER A 392 -159.94 87.34 84.37
N TYR A 393 -159.42 88.17 85.29
CA TYR A 393 -158.05 88.66 85.19
C TYR A 393 -157.00 87.55 85.35
N ARG A 394 -157.15 86.65 86.32
CA ARG A 394 -156.21 85.51 86.52
C ARG A 394 -156.07 84.66 85.25
N ARG A 395 -157.19 84.37 84.57
CA ARG A 395 -157.19 83.59 83.31
C ARG A 395 -156.45 84.28 82.16
N ARG A 396 -156.34 85.61 82.16
CA ARG A 396 -155.56 86.35 81.15
C ARG A 396 -154.06 86.26 81.40
N ASP A 397 -153.63 86.35 82.67
CA ASP A 397 -152.22 86.20 83.04
C ASP A 397 -151.71 84.77 82.81
N GLU A 398 -152.52 83.75 83.15
CA GLU A 398 -152.26 82.34 82.80
C GLU A 398 -152.04 82.16 81.28
N LEU A 399 -152.89 82.76 80.46
CA LEU A 399 -152.76 82.73 78.99
C LEU A 399 -151.49 83.42 78.48
N HIS A 400 -151.14 84.58 79.05
CA HIS A 400 -149.92 85.31 78.67
C HIS A 400 -148.66 84.51 79.02
N HIS A 401 -148.62 83.90 80.21
CA HIS A 401 -147.51 83.06 80.65
C HIS A 401 -147.34 81.83 79.74
N LEU A 402 -148.44 81.14 79.41
CA LEU A 402 -148.43 80.00 78.48
C LEU A 402 -147.98 80.41 77.07
N HIS A 403 -148.37 81.59 76.58
CA HIS A 403 -147.95 82.10 75.28
C HIS A 403 -146.43 82.34 75.22
N HIS A 404 -145.85 82.98 76.23
CA HIS A 404 -144.40 83.15 76.33
C HIS A 404 -143.65 81.82 76.42
N LEU A 405 -144.18 80.84 77.17
CA LEU A 405 -143.59 79.51 77.26
C LEU A 405 -143.59 78.78 75.90
N ILE A 406 -144.66 78.91 75.12
CA ILE A 406 -144.76 78.35 73.76
C ILE A 406 -143.71 78.98 72.83
N LEU A 407 -143.51 80.30 72.87
CA LEU A 407 -142.48 80.99 72.08
C LEU A 407 -141.06 80.49 72.45
N ILE A 408 -140.73 80.42 73.73
CA ILE A 408 -139.43 79.91 74.21
C ILE A 408 -139.20 78.46 73.74
N LYS A 409 -140.23 77.60 73.78
CA LYS A 409 -140.11 76.21 73.29
C LYS A 409 -140.08 76.09 71.76
N ALA A 410 -140.60 77.06 71.02
CA ALA A 410 -140.41 77.13 69.57
C ALA A 410 -138.95 77.47 69.22
N ASP A 411 -138.37 78.48 69.87
CA ASP A 411 -136.98 78.90 69.69
C ASP A 411 -135.98 77.83 70.13
N GLU A 412 -136.19 77.17 71.28
CA GLU A 412 -135.38 76.02 71.70
C GLU A 412 -135.39 74.91 70.64
N ARG A 413 -136.58 74.58 70.09
CA ARG A 413 -136.72 73.55 69.06
C ARG A 413 -135.99 73.93 67.78
N GLU A 414 -136.09 75.17 67.34
CA GLU A 414 -135.40 75.61 66.13
C GLU A 414 -133.87 75.71 66.34
N GLN A 415 -133.41 76.20 67.49
CA GLN A 415 -131.98 76.19 67.82
C GLN A 415 -131.44 74.75 67.82
N LYS A 416 -132.14 73.79 68.44
CA LYS A 416 -131.72 72.38 68.44
C LYS A 416 -131.76 71.75 67.05
N SER A 417 -132.71 72.14 66.19
CA SER A 417 -132.73 71.76 64.77
C SER A 417 -131.50 72.30 64.01
N ARG A 418 -131.18 73.58 64.20
CA ARG A 418 -129.99 74.24 63.62
C ARG A 418 -128.67 73.62 64.13
N GLU A 419 -128.60 73.23 65.40
CA GLU A 419 -127.46 72.50 65.98
C GLU A 419 -127.32 71.08 65.39
N LEU A 420 -128.42 70.32 65.30
CA LEU A 420 -128.45 68.99 64.70
C LEU A 420 -128.00 69.02 63.23
N LEU A 421 -128.47 69.99 62.44
CA LEU A 421 -128.07 70.14 61.04
C LEU A 421 -126.57 70.44 60.91
N LYS A 422 -126.02 71.32 61.76
CA LYS A 422 -124.56 71.59 61.82
C LYS A 422 -123.76 70.33 62.19
N ALA A 423 -124.25 69.53 63.13
CA ALA A 423 -123.61 68.27 63.52
C ALA A 423 -123.66 67.23 62.38
N GLN A 424 -124.79 67.06 61.71
CA GLN A 424 -124.94 66.17 60.54
C GLN A 424 -124.04 66.60 59.37
N GLN A 425 -123.90 67.90 59.09
CA GLN A 425 -122.98 68.41 58.08
C GLN A 425 -121.51 68.13 58.43
N LYS A 426 -121.10 68.35 59.69
CA LYS A 426 -119.76 67.98 60.18
C LYS A 426 -119.49 66.48 60.04
N TYR A 427 -120.44 65.63 60.43
CA TYR A 427 -120.32 64.17 60.29
C TYR A 427 -120.20 63.73 58.83
N LYS A 428 -121.02 64.30 57.92
CA LYS A 428 -120.94 63.99 56.48
C LYS A 428 -119.57 64.35 55.89
N ARG A 429 -119.02 65.53 56.21
CA ARG A 429 -117.66 65.94 55.80
C ARG A 429 -116.61 64.99 56.36
N ALA A 430 -116.59 64.77 57.67
CA ALA A 430 -115.63 63.87 58.31
C ALA A 430 -115.67 62.43 57.75
N LYS A 431 -116.86 61.93 57.36
CA LYS A 431 -117.00 60.63 56.69
C LYS A 431 -116.41 60.64 55.28
N GLN A 432 -116.61 61.71 54.51
CA GLN A 432 -116.00 61.88 53.19
C GLN A 432 -114.47 62.01 53.29
N ASP A 433 -113.97 62.80 54.25
CA ASP A 433 -112.54 62.96 54.51
C ASP A 433 -111.87 61.62 54.89
N LEU A 434 -112.55 60.80 55.70
CA LEU A 434 -112.08 59.48 56.12
C LEU A 434 -112.08 58.49 54.94
N GLN A 435 -113.10 58.53 54.06
CA GLN A 435 -113.11 57.76 52.82
C GLN A 435 -111.96 58.19 51.87
N GLY A 436 -111.74 59.49 51.69
CA GLY A 436 -110.63 60.02 50.88
C GLY A 436 -109.26 59.61 51.42
N LYS A 437 -109.04 59.73 52.73
CA LYS A 437 -107.81 59.25 53.39
C LYS A 437 -107.65 57.73 53.28
N GLY A 438 -108.74 56.97 53.34
CA GLY A 438 -108.72 55.51 53.11
C GLY A 438 -108.19 55.13 51.74
N LEU A 439 -108.61 55.84 50.68
CA LEU A 439 -108.10 55.64 49.31
C LEU A 439 -106.61 56.01 49.20
N VAL A 440 -106.17 57.12 49.81
CA VAL A 440 -104.75 57.52 49.83
C VAL A 440 -103.87 56.48 50.56
N ILE A 441 -104.37 55.90 51.66
CA ILE A 441 -103.67 54.82 52.37
C ILE A 441 -103.58 53.55 51.50
N GLN A 442 -104.64 53.18 50.78
CA GLN A 442 -104.60 52.04 49.85
C GLN A 442 -103.60 52.26 48.71
N GLU A 443 -103.55 53.47 48.14
CA GLU A 443 -102.61 53.83 47.08
C GLU A 443 -101.15 53.77 47.58
N HIS A 444 -100.85 54.31 48.76
CA HIS A 444 -99.50 54.21 49.35
C HIS A 444 -99.12 52.78 49.77
N LEU A 445 -100.06 51.95 50.23
CA LEU A 445 -99.81 50.53 50.48
C LEU A 445 -99.47 49.78 49.19
N LYS A 446 -100.20 50.07 48.10
CA LYS A 446 -99.91 49.52 46.76
C LYS A 446 -98.53 49.95 46.25
N GLN A 447 -98.19 51.24 46.35
CA GLN A 447 -96.86 51.77 46.02
C GLN A 447 -95.74 51.13 46.86
N THR A 448 -96.00 50.86 48.15
CA THR A 448 -95.06 50.15 49.04
C THR A 448 -94.87 48.70 48.61
N GLN A 449 -95.95 48.00 48.25
CA GLN A 449 -95.89 46.62 47.75
C GLN A 449 -95.19 46.54 46.38
N GLU A 450 -95.42 47.50 45.48
CA GLU A 450 -94.74 47.59 44.19
C GLU A 450 -93.24 47.87 44.34
N THR A 451 -92.86 48.81 45.20
CA THR A 451 -91.44 49.10 45.48
C THR A 451 -90.73 47.95 46.19
N GLN A 452 -91.38 47.28 47.16
CA GLN A 452 -90.86 46.06 47.78
C GLN A 452 -90.70 44.92 46.75
N SER A 453 -91.65 44.78 45.82
CA SER A 453 -91.55 43.80 44.72
C SER A 453 -90.39 44.11 43.78
N ARG A 454 -90.20 45.39 43.42
CA ARG A 454 -89.05 45.85 42.61
C ARG A 454 -87.72 45.62 43.32
N LEU A 455 -87.62 45.89 44.62
CA LEU A 455 -86.43 45.58 45.43
C LEU A 455 -86.14 44.07 45.45
N GLY A 456 -87.18 43.23 45.56
CA GLY A 456 -87.04 41.77 45.46
C GLY A 456 -86.54 41.29 44.08
N VAL A 457 -86.89 41.98 42.99
CA VAL A 457 -86.33 41.73 41.66
C VAL A 457 -84.88 42.20 41.57
N PHE A 458 -84.55 43.40 42.05
CA PHE A 458 -83.17 43.91 42.04
C PHE A 458 -82.21 43.05 42.89
N ALA A 459 -82.66 42.55 44.05
CA ALA A 459 -81.87 41.63 44.86
C ALA A 459 -81.55 40.31 44.13
N LYS A 460 -82.53 39.75 43.39
CA LYS A 460 -82.32 38.57 42.55
C LYS A 460 -81.35 38.85 41.40
N LEU A 461 -81.50 39.98 40.71
CA LEU A 461 -80.58 40.40 39.65
C LEU A 461 -79.15 40.58 40.18
N TYR A 462 -78.98 41.20 41.35
CA TYR A 462 -77.68 41.36 41.99
C TYR A 462 -77.01 40.02 42.29
N GLU A 463 -77.72 39.05 42.88
CA GLU A 463 -77.17 37.71 43.13
C GLU A 463 -76.85 36.94 41.84
N VAL A 464 -77.62 37.12 40.76
CA VAL A 464 -77.26 36.59 39.43
C VAL A 464 -75.96 37.21 38.90
N THR A 465 -75.86 38.54 38.84
CA THR A 465 -74.65 39.23 38.36
C THR A 465 -73.42 38.95 39.23
N LYS A 466 -73.60 38.74 40.54
CA LYS A 466 -72.57 38.29 41.48
C LYS A 466 -72.15 36.84 41.23
N GLY A 467 -73.10 35.95 40.94
CA GLY A 467 -72.83 34.58 40.50
C GLY A 467 -72.06 34.52 39.17
N GLU A 468 -72.47 35.34 38.20
CA GLU A 468 -71.76 35.49 36.91
C GLU A 468 -70.36 36.05 37.10
N ARG A 469 -70.18 37.11 37.90
CA ARG A 469 -68.85 37.65 38.25
C ARG A 469 -67.97 36.57 38.88
N ASN A 470 -68.48 35.79 39.82
CA ASN A 470 -67.73 34.70 40.45
C ASN A 470 -67.38 33.59 39.45
N LYS A 471 -68.28 33.27 38.51
CA LYS A 471 -68.03 32.33 37.41
C LYS A 471 -66.92 32.85 36.48
N TYR A 472 -66.95 34.13 36.09
CA TYR A 472 -65.89 34.73 35.27
C TYR A 472 -64.55 34.78 36.01
N LEU A 473 -64.52 35.13 37.30
CA LEU A 473 -63.29 35.09 38.11
C LEU A 473 -62.72 33.67 38.23
N SER A 474 -63.58 32.66 38.41
CA SER A 474 -63.18 31.25 38.43
C SER A 474 -62.61 30.80 37.06
N LEU A 475 -63.27 31.17 35.95
CA LEU A 475 -62.79 30.88 34.60
C LEU A 475 -61.45 31.58 34.30
N ILE A 476 -61.26 32.84 34.73
CA ILE A 476 -59.99 33.56 34.60
C ILE A 476 -58.89 32.87 35.42
N HIS A 477 -59.18 32.44 36.66
CA HIS A 477 -58.23 31.73 37.49
C HIS A 477 -57.79 30.40 36.88
N ILE A 478 -58.75 29.58 36.41
CA ILE A 478 -58.49 28.32 35.70
C ILE A 478 -57.72 28.58 34.41
N SER A 479 -58.08 29.61 33.63
CA SER A 479 -57.36 29.97 32.40
C SER A 479 -55.91 30.39 32.67
N ASN A 480 -55.66 31.11 33.77
CA ASN A 480 -54.31 31.53 34.16
C ASN A 480 -53.48 30.36 34.70
N GLN A 481 -54.08 29.43 35.44
CA GLN A 481 -53.41 28.18 35.83
C GLN A 481 -53.05 27.35 34.58
N ASN A 482 -54.00 27.14 33.68
CA ASN A 482 -53.78 26.40 32.43
C ASN A 482 -52.68 27.06 31.57
N LEU A 483 -52.64 28.40 31.52
CA LEU A 483 -51.58 29.15 30.84
C LEU A 483 -50.20 28.87 31.47
N ALA A 484 -50.08 28.96 32.79
CA ALA A 484 -48.83 28.70 33.50
C ALA A 484 -48.37 27.23 33.32
N GLU A 485 -49.29 26.28 33.42
CA GLU A 485 -49.00 24.87 33.14
C GLU A 485 -48.53 24.63 31.71
N VAL A 486 -49.13 25.30 30.71
CA VAL A 486 -48.70 25.22 29.31
C VAL A 486 -47.34 25.88 29.11
N GLN A 487 -47.06 27.01 29.77
CA GLN A 487 -45.75 27.66 29.75
C GLN A 487 -44.65 26.76 30.34
N GLU A 488 -44.89 26.11 31.48
CA GLU A 488 -43.96 25.10 32.01
C GLU A 488 -43.74 23.94 31.04
N LYS A 489 -44.82 23.43 30.43
CA LYS A 489 -44.74 22.33 29.45
C LYS A 489 -43.93 22.75 28.21
N LEU A 490 -44.07 23.99 27.75
CA LEU A 490 -43.27 24.55 26.64
C LEU A 490 -41.78 24.68 27.01
N VAL A 491 -41.44 25.24 28.18
CA VAL A 491 -40.03 25.35 28.64
C VAL A 491 -39.38 23.96 28.72
N LYS A 492 -40.07 22.99 29.33
CA LYS A 492 -39.61 21.60 29.43
C LYS A 492 -39.47 20.94 28.05
N LEU A 493 -40.35 21.25 27.09
CA LEU A 493 -40.21 20.77 25.71
C LEU A 493 -39.03 21.43 24.98
N GLU A 494 -38.76 22.71 25.19
CA GLU A 494 -37.58 23.38 24.64
C GLU A 494 -36.26 22.80 25.20
N GLU A 495 -36.19 22.54 26.51
CA GLU A 495 -35.02 21.92 27.15
C GLU A 495 -34.77 20.51 26.61
N ASN A 496 -35.84 19.72 26.47
CA ASN A 496 -35.78 18.41 25.82
C ASN A 496 -35.33 18.52 24.34
N LEU A 497 -35.84 19.50 23.59
CA LEU A 497 -35.47 19.71 22.18
C LEU A 497 -33.99 20.10 22.04
N LYS A 498 -33.50 21.03 22.88
CA LYS A 498 -32.07 21.42 22.95
C LYS A 498 -31.19 20.22 23.31
N THR A 499 -31.63 19.39 24.24
CA THR A 499 -30.94 18.15 24.65
C THR A 499 -30.90 17.12 23.51
N LEU A 500 -32.03 16.88 22.83
CA LEU A 500 -32.12 15.97 21.69
C LEU A 500 -31.29 16.44 20.48
N GLN A 501 -31.25 17.75 20.20
CA GLN A 501 -30.36 18.33 19.19
C GLN A 501 -28.89 18.07 19.52
N LEU A 502 -28.46 18.27 20.78
CA LEU A 502 -27.09 18.04 21.20
C LEU A 502 -26.72 16.54 21.15
N ILE A 503 -27.67 15.65 21.49
CA ILE A 503 -27.51 14.20 21.29
C ILE A 503 -27.37 13.85 19.81
N ALA A 504 -28.23 14.40 18.92
CA ALA A 504 -28.18 14.16 17.48
C ALA A 504 -26.83 14.59 16.88
N ILE A 505 -26.39 15.83 17.17
CA ILE A 505 -25.09 16.37 16.73
C ILE A 505 -23.93 15.49 17.21
N ASN A 506 -23.98 14.95 18.43
CA ASN A 506 -22.96 14.04 18.94
C ASN A 506 -23.02 12.65 18.29
N LYS A 507 -24.21 12.13 17.96
CA LYS A 507 -24.37 10.89 17.19
C LYS A 507 -23.86 11.05 15.76
N ASP A 508 -24.10 12.18 15.11
CA ASP A 508 -23.57 12.49 13.77
C ASP A 508 -22.05 12.60 13.76
N LYS A 509 -21.44 13.27 14.76
CA LYS A 509 -19.97 13.31 14.92
C LYS A 509 -19.38 11.90 15.08
N LEU A 510 -20.03 11.03 15.87
CA LEU A 510 -19.61 9.64 16.04
C LEU A 510 -19.79 8.83 14.75
N LEU A 511 -20.89 9.03 14.03
CA LEU A 511 -21.15 8.39 12.74
C LEU A 511 -20.16 8.84 11.66
N GLN A 512 -19.82 10.13 11.60
CA GLN A 512 -18.80 10.66 10.71
C GLN A 512 -17.41 10.09 11.04
N LYS A 513 -17.04 10.02 12.33
CA LYS A 513 -15.79 9.36 12.78
C LYS A 513 -15.76 7.89 12.37
N SER A 514 -16.87 7.16 12.54
CA SER A 514 -17.01 5.76 12.13
C SER A 514 -16.88 5.60 10.60
N ARG A 515 -17.56 6.44 9.81
CA ARG A 515 -17.46 6.46 8.33
C ARG A 515 -16.03 6.73 7.86
N LEU A 516 -15.31 7.67 8.49
CA LEU A 516 -13.91 7.96 8.19
C LEU A 516 -12.99 6.79 8.55
N GLN A 517 -13.18 6.15 9.72
CA GLN A 517 -12.46 4.94 10.10
C GLN A 517 -12.71 3.81 9.10
N HIS A 518 -13.96 3.57 8.69
CA HIS A 518 -14.31 2.53 7.72
C HIS A 518 -13.70 2.79 6.33
N SER A 519 -13.71 4.05 5.87
CA SER A 519 -13.01 4.47 4.63
C SER A 519 -11.50 4.25 4.71
N HIS A 520 -10.88 4.54 5.87
CA HIS A 520 -9.47 4.27 6.11
C HIS A 520 -9.17 2.75 6.13
N SER A 521 -10.00 1.95 6.80
CA SER A 521 -9.87 0.49 6.82
C SER A 521 -10.01 -0.12 5.42
N TYR A 522 -10.90 0.38 4.56
CA TYR A 522 -10.96 -0.06 3.16
C TYR A 522 -9.69 0.32 2.39
N LYS A 523 -9.21 1.57 2.49
CA LYS A 523 -7.95 1.99 1.84
C LYS A 523 -6.74 1.17 2.33
N LEU A 524 -6.70 0.80 3.60
CA LEU A 524 -5.65 -0.06 4.16
C LEU A 524 -5.77 -1.51 3.67
N ARG A 525 -6.98 -2.10 3.70
CA ARG A 525 -7.26 -3.43 3.14
C ARG A 525 -6.85 -3.53 1.68
N ASP A 526 -7.13 -2.51 0.88
CA ASP A 526 -6.87 -2.55 -0.56
C ASP A 526 -5.39 -2.29 -0.90
N ARG A 527 -4.66 -1.52 -0.06
CA ARG A 527 -3.19 -1.51 -0.06
C ARG A 527 -2.61 -2.90 0.25
N MET A 528 -3.07 -3.53 1.33
CA MET A 528 -2.63 -4.86 1.77
C MET A 528 -2.93 -5.94 0.72
N LYS A 529 -4.07 -5.85 0.01
CA LYS A 529 -4.37 -6.71 -1.15
C LYS A 529 -3.39 -6.49 -2.29
N ASN A 530 -3.08 -5.24 -2.64
CA ASN A 530 -2.13 -4.93 -3.72
C ASN A 530 -0.70 -5.38 -3.37
N GLU A 531 -0.29 -5.27 -2.12
CA GLU A 531 0.98 -5.79 -1.60
C GLU A 531 1.01 -7.33 -1.64
N LEU A 532 -0.05 -7.99 -1.19
CA LEU A 532 -0.20 -9.45 -1.31
C LEU A 532 -0.16 -9.92 -2.76
N SER A 533 -0.82 -9.23 -3.70
CA SER A 533 -0.78 -9.56 -5.13
C SER A 533 0.63 -9.43 -5.72
N ARG A 534 1.40 -8.40 -5.34
CA ARG A 534 2.82 -8.27 -5.74
C ARG A 534 3.67 -9.41 -5.18
N VAL A 535 3.49 -9.77 -3.91
CA VAL A 535 4.21 -10.88 -3.28
C VAL A 535 3.87 -12.21 -3.95
N LEU A 536 2.60 -12.45 -4.29
CA LEU A 536 2.16 -13.63 -5.05
C LEU A 536 2.75 -13.67 -6.46
N GLN A 537 2.83 -12.55 -7.17
CA GLN A 537 3.50 -12.47 -8.47
C GLN A 537 4.99 -12.83 -8.35
N VAL A 538 5.72 -12.22 -7.40
CA VAL A 538 7.15 -12.53 -7.17
C VAL A 538 7.35 -14.00 -6.77
N LEU A 539 6.44 -14.59 -5.98
CA LEU A 539 6.48 -16.02 -5.67
C LEU A 539 6.25 -16.90 -6.90
N GLN A 540 5.36 -16.51 -7.81
CA GLN A 540 5.14 -17.22 -9.08
C GLN A 540 6.37 -17.13 -10.01
N GLU A 541 6.95 -15.94 -10.17
CA GLU A 541 8.18 -15.75 -10.96
C GLU A 541 9.36 -16.55 -10.38
N MET A 542 9.50 -16.61 -9.06
CA MET A 542 10.54 -17.39 -8.38
C MET A 542 10.26 -18.91 -8.43
N HIS A 543 8.99 -19.32 -8.57
CA HIS A 543 8.64 -20.72 -8.84
C HIS A 543 8.95 -21.11 -10.30
N GLN A 544 8.67 -20.22 -11.27
CA GLN A 544 9.00 -20.44 -12.69
C GLN A 544 10.52 -20.60 -12.85
N LYS A 545 11.32 -19.66 -12.31
CA LYS A 545 12.79 -19.73 -12.29
C LYS A 545 13.33 -21.02 -11.65
N ARG A 546 12.66 -21.53 -10.61
CA ARG A 546 13.04 -22.81 -9.97
C ARG A 546 12.79 -24.01 -10.89
N GLU A 547 11.65 -24.08 -11.56
CA GLU A 547 11.35 -25.18 -12.48
C GLU A 547 12.20 -25.10 -13.76
N GLU A 548 12.53 -23.90 -14.26
CA GLU A 548 13.54 -23.69 -15.31
C GLU A 548 14.92 -24.21 -14.89
N GLN A 549 15.39 -23.85 -13.68
CA GLN A 549 16.66 -24.33 -13.14
C GLN A 549 16.67 -25.86 -12.98
N LYS A 550 15.58 -26.45 -12.47
CA LYS A 550 15.40 -27.90 -12.32
C LYS A 550 15.39 -28.64 -13.66
N LEU A 551 14.78 -28.07 -14.69
CA LEU A 551 14.78 -28.64 -16.05
C LEU A 551 16.17 -28.52 -16.70
N ASN A 552 16.88 -27.42 -16.48
CA ASN A 552 18.28 -27.28 -16.91
C ASN A 552 19.24 -28.21 -16.15
N LEU A 553 19.02 -28.45 -14.84
CA LEU A 553 19.74 -29.46 -14.08
C LEU A 553 19.50 -30.87 -14.65
N GLY A 554 18.25 -31.22 -14.99
CA GLY A 554 17.93 -32.47 -15.68
C GLY A 554 18.75 -32.66 -16.96
N ARG A 555 18.71 -31.67 -17.87
CA ARG A 555 19.52 -31.69 -19.11
C ARG A 555 21.02 -31.85 -18.86
N LEU A 556 21.55 -31.21 -17.81
CA LEU A 556 22.97 -31.34 -17.43
C LEU A 556 23.27 -32.74 -16.89
N THR A 557 22.40 -33.32 -16.07
CA THR A 557 22.50 -34.71 -15.61
C THR A 557 22.42 -35.69 -16.78
N ASP A 558 21.51 -35.51 -17.74
CA ASP A 558 21.44 -36.34 -18.95
C ASP A 558 22.73 -36.25 -19.78
N THR A 559 23.30 -35.04 -19.90
CA THR A 559 24.59 -34.82 -20.59
C THR A 559 25.75 -35.49 -19.85
N ILE A 560 25.78 -35.44 -18.52
CA ILE A 560 26.80 -36.12 -17.69
C ILE A 560 26.67 -37.64 -17.86
N ASN A 561 25.46 -38.18 -17.76
CA ASN A 561 25.18 -39.62 -17.95
C ASN A 561 25.64 -40.11 -19.32
N MET A 562 25.45 -39.31 -20.39
CA MET A 562 25.93 -39.61 -21.73
C MET A 562 27.48 -39.63 -21.79
N LEU A 563 28.14 -38.60 -21.27
CA LEU A 563 29.61 -38.51 -21.24
C LEU A 563 30.25 -39.61 -20.37
N GLU A 564 29.59 -40.05 -19.30
CA GLU A 564 30.02 -41.18 -18.48
C GLU A 564 29.89 -42.52 -19.24
N GLN A 565 28.83 -42.69 -20.05
CA GLN A 565 28.67 -43.87 -20.92
C GLN A 565 29.72 -43.87 -22.05
N GLU A 566 29.99 -42.73 -22.68
CA GLU A 566 31.05 -42.58 -23.69
C GLU A 566 32.43 -42.89 -23.09
N LYS A 567 32.75 -42.34 -21.91
CA LYS A 567 33.97 -42.65 -21.16
C LYS A 567 34.07 -44.15 -20.87
N LEU A 568 32.99 -44.78 -20.38
CA LEU A 568 32.96 -46.20 -20.08
C LEU A 568 33.16 -47.07 -21.33
N HIS A 569 32.61 -46.66 -22.47
CA HIS A 569 32.87 -47.31 -23.76
C HIS A 569 34.34 -47.18 -24.18
N MET A 570 34.93 -45.99 -24.05
CA MET A 570 36.34 -45.75 -24.38
C MET A 570 37.28 -46.55 -23.47
N CYS A 571 37.01 -46.64 -22.17
CA CYS A 571 37.76 -47.49 -21.25
C CYS A 571 37.71 -48.97 -21.67
N LYS A 572 36.53 -49.52 -21.97
CA LYS A 572 36.38 -50.90 -22.43
C LYS A 572 37.08 -51.17 -23.77
N SER A 573 37.05 -50.20 -24.68
CA SER A 573 37.75 -50.28 -25.97
C SER A 573 39.28 -50.32 -25.78
N TYR A 574 39.80 -49.47 -24.88
CA TYR A 574 41.21 -49.47 -24.50
C TYR A 574 41.64 -50.75 -23.78
N GLU A 575 40.82 -51.26 -22.86
CA GLU A 575 41.05 -52.55 -22.18
C GLU A 575 41.12 -53.71 -23.19
N ALA A 576 40.22 -53.76 -24.17
CA ALA A 576 40.25 -54.75 -25.24
C ALA A 576 41.51 -54.64 -26.11
N ALA A 577 41.91 -53.42 -26.50
CA ALA A 577 43.14 -53.19 -27.25
C ALA A 577 44.41 -53.55 -26.44
N MET A 578 44.41 -53.31 -25.13
CA MET A 578 45.49 -53.77 -24.23
C MET A 578 45.53 -55.29 -24.12
N GLN A 579 44.38 -55.96 -24.02
CA GLN A 579 44.31 -57.43 -24.00
C GLN A 579 44.83 -58.02 -25.31
N GLU A 580 44.42 -57.49 -26.46
CA GLU A 580 44.92 -57.95 -27.77
C GLU A 580 46.44 -57.71 -27.90
N ARG A 581 46.93 -56.53 -27.53
CA ARG A 581 48.38 -56.23 -27.52
C ARG A 581 49.15 -57.21 -26.64
N ASN A 582 48.62 -57.54 -25.46
CA ASN A 582 49.26 -58.47 -24.53
C ASN A 582 49.23 -59.92 -25.07
N GLN A 583 48.15 -60.34 -25.73
CA GLN A 583 48.07 -61.64 -26.42
C GLN A 583 49.10 -61.74 -27.56
N ARG A 584 49.21 -60.69 -28.39
CA ARG A 584 50.23 -60.60 -29.46
C ARG A 584 51.65 -60.62 -28.89
N ALA A 585 51.88 -60.01 -27.72
CA ALA A 585 53.19 -60.02 -27.05
C ALA A 585 53.55 -61.42 -26.51
N VAL A 586 52.58 -62.17 -25.97
CA VAL A 586 52.79 -63.59 -25.59
C VAL A 586 53.12 -64.44 -26.83
N GLN A 587 52.36 -64.28 -27.91
CA GLN A 587 52.62 -64.99 -29.18
C GLN A 587 53.99 -64.65 -29.77
N LEU A 588 54.47 -63.41 -29.64
CA LEU A 588 55.82 -63.04 -30.06
C LEU A 588 56.89 -63.79 -29.25
N VAL A 589 56.75 -63.83 -27.93
CA VAL A 589 57.68 -64.57 -27.04
C VAL A 589 57.64 -66.08 -27.31
N GLU A 590 56.46 -66.66 -27.61
CA GLU A 590 56.34 -68.05 -28.05
C GLU A 590 57.11 -68.30 -29.36
N LYS A 591 57.08 -67.36 -30.32
CA LYS A 591 57.85 -67.46 -31.57
C LYS A 591 59.34 -67.20 -31.41
N GLU A 592 59.75 -66.34 -30.50
CA GLU A 592 61.16 -66.18 -30.13
C GLU A 592 61.70 -67.46 -29.47
N GLN A 593 60.90 -68.12 -28.62
CA GLN A 593 61.26 -69.43 -28.04
C GLN A 593 61.34 -70.53 -29.09
N GLU A 594 60.39 -70.61 -30.04
CA GLU A 594 60.49 -71.52 -31.20
C GLU A 594 61.79 -71.28 -31.99
N LEU A 595 62.13 -70.02 -32.28
CA LEU A 595 63.37 -69.66 -32.98
C LEU A 595 64.64 -70.06 -32.21
N CYS A 596 64.70 -69.82 -30.90
CA CYS A 596 65.81 -70.29 -30.05
C CYS A 596 65.98 -71.81 -30.14
N ILE A 597 64.89 -72.58 -30.06
CA ILE A 597 64.90 -74.04 -30.21
C ILE A 597 65.36 -74.46 -31.62
N PHE A 598 65.05 -73.70 -32.66
CA PHE A 598 65.58 -73.94 -34.01
C PHE A 598 67.07 -73.62 -34.13
N TYR A 599 67.57 -72.54 -33.52
CA TYR A 599 69.00 -72.22 -33.50
C TYR A 599 69.81 -73.26 -32.71
N GLU A 600 69.31 -73.74 -31.57
CA GLU A 600 69.95 -74.84 -30.81
C GLU A 600 70.05 -76.11 -31.67
N LYS A 601 68.96 -76.51 -32.34
CA LYS A 601 68.96 -77.66 -33.27
C LYS A 601 69.92 -77.46 -34.44
N LEU A 602 69.96 -76.27 -35.02
CA LEU A 602 70.89 -75.94 -36.11
C LEU A 602 72.34 -76.04 -35.65
N ASN A 603 72.68 -75.50 -34.48
CA ASN A 603 74.03 -75.57 -33.92
C ASN A 603 74.46 -77.01 -33.60
N VAL A 604 73.54 -77.89 -33.17
CA VAL A 604 73.80 -79.33 -33.00
C VAL A 604 74.04 -80.01 -34.35
N LEU A 605 73.26 -79.68 -35.39
CA LEU A 605 73.44 -80.22 -36.73
C LEU A 605 74.74 -79.75 -37.40
N VAL A 606 75.13 -78.48 -37.23
CA VAL A 606 76.41 -77.94 -37.71
C VAL A 606 77.58 -78.69 -37.07
N LYS A 607 77.58 -78.85 -35.74
CA LYS A 607 78.60 -79.64 -35.04
C LYS A 607 78.65 -81.09 -35.50
N MET A 608 77.50 -81.71 -35.75
CA MET A 608 77.44 -83.07 -36.30
C MET A 608 78.02 -83.16 -37.72
N ILE A 609 77.87 -82.11 -38.54
CA ILE A 609 78.49 -82.00 -39.86
C ILE A 609 80.01 -81.81 -39.73
N GLU A 610 80.48 -80.92 -38.86
CA GLU A 610 81.91 -80.71 -38.56
C GLU A 610 82.58 -82.00 -38.08
N ASP A 611 81.96 -82.70 -37.11
CA ASP A 611 82.36 -84.02 -36.62
C ASP A 611 82.36 -85.11 -37.70
N SER A 612 81.55 -84.96 -38.76
CA SER A 612 81.51 -85.90 -39.89
C SER A 612 82.56 -85.58 -40.94
N ASN A 613 82.79 -84.30 -41.21
CA ASN A 613 83.83 -83.82 -42.12
C ASN A 613 85.23 -84.16 -41.59
N LEU A 614 85.46 -84.00 -40.27
CA LEU A 614 86.71 -84.40 -39.63
C LEU A 614 86.97 -85.91 -39.76
N LYS A 615 85.92 -86.75 -39.67
CA LYS A 615 86.02 -88.20 -39.89
C LYS A 615 86.33 -88.53 -41.35
N ILE A 616 85.70 -87.83 -42.30
CA ILE A 616 85.99 -87.97 -43.73
C ILE A 616 87.44 -87.58 -44.01
N GLN A 617 87.91 -86.44 -43.50
CA GLN A 617 89.29 -85.98 -43.68
C GLN A 617 90.30 -86.99 -43.11
N ASN A 618 90.08 -87.50 -41.89
CA ASN A 618 90.93 -88.55 -41.32
C ASN A 618 90.99 -89.81 -42.22
N MET A 619 89.86 -90.20 -42.82
CA MET A 619 89.83 -91.32 -43.78
C MET A 619 90.50 -90.99 -45.12
N GLU A 620 90.45 -89.74 -45.59
CA GLU A 620 91.17 -89.28 -46.78
C GLU A 620 92.69 -89.22 -46.55
N ASP A 621 93.12 -88.87 -45.34
CA ASP A 621 94.51 -88.92 -44.90
C ASP A 621 94.99 -90.37 -44.73
N GLU A 622 94.21 -91.27 -44.13
CA GLU A 622 94.48 -92.72 -44.11
C GLU A 622 94.62 -93.29 -45.54
N ILE A 623 93.69 -92.98 -46.42
CA ILE A 623 93.74 -93.38 -47.84
C ILE A 623 94.99 -92.79 -48.54
N SER A 624 95.42 -91.58 -48.17
CA SER A 624 96.61 -90.94 -48.75
C SER A 624 97.90 -91.58 -48.24
N ASN A 625 97.97 -91.93 -46.95
CA ASN A 625 99.07 -92.71 -46.37
C ASN A 625 99.16 -94.10 -47.01
N LEU A 626 98.05 -94.83 -47.13
CA LEU A 626 98.00 -96.13 -47.81
C LEU A 626 98.41 -96.05 -49.29
N LYS A 627 98.09 -94.95 -49.99
CA LYS A 627 98.59 -94.69 -51.36
C LYS A 627 100.10 -94.41 -51.41
N ILE A 628 100.69 -93.84 -50.36
CA ILE A 628 102.14 -93.64 -50.25
C ILE A 628 102.82 -94.98 -49.97
N GLU A 629 102.30 -95.78 -49.03
CA GLU A 629 102.77 -97.14 -48.75
C GLU A 629 102.68 -98.04 -49.99
N GLN A 630 101.56 -98.00 -50.73
CA GLN A 630 101.41 -98.74 -51.99
C GLN A 630 102.51 -98.34 -52.99
N LYS A 631 102.76 -97.05 -53.21
CA LYS A 631 103.81 -96.56 -54.13
C LYS A 631 105.21 -96.99 -53.69
N GLU A 632 105.46 -97.09 -52.39
CA GLU A 632 106.74 -97.58 -51.87
C GLU A 632 106.88 -99.10 -52.00
N GLN A 633 105.81 -99.87 -51.79
CA GLN A 633 105.77 -101.30 -52.09
C GLN A 633 105.90 -101.61 -53.59
N GLU A 634 105.38 -100.74 -54.46
CA GLU A 634 105.59 -100.80 -55.91
C GLU A 634 107.04 -100.49 -56.30
N ARG A 635 107.68 -99.48 -55.67
CA ARG A 635 109.12 -99.21 -55.82
C ARG A 635 109.97 -100.40 -55.39
N GLN A 636 109.68 -100.99 -54.23
CA GLN A 636 110.39 -102.16 -53.71
C GLN A 636 110.20 -103.38 -54.64
N ASN A 637 108.99 -103.61 -55.15
CA ASN A 637 108.74 -104.64 -56.17
C ASN A 637 109.54 -104.39 -57.46
N ASN A 638 109.59 -103.16 -57.95
CA ASN A 638 110.35 -102.82 -59.16
C ASN A 638 111.88 -102.96 -58.94
N PHE A 639 112.38 -102.61 -57.76
CA PHE A 639 113.78 -102.87 -57.36
C PHE A 639 114.10 -104.37 -57.34
N LEU A 640 113.25 -105.19 -56.70
CA LEU A 640 113.41 -106.65 -56.66
C LEU A 640 113.30 -107.30 -58.05
N ARG A 641 112.41 -106.80 -58.92
CA ARG A 641 112.32 -107.24 -60.34
C ARG A 641 113.59 -106.91 -61.12
N ASN A 642 114.21 -105.76 -60.88
CA ASN A 642 115.47 -105.37 -61.51
C ASN A 642 116.68 -106.17 -60.98
N GLN A 643 116.67 -106.59 -59.71
CA GLN A 643 117.63 -107.57 -59.19
C GLN A 643 117.42 -108.96 -59.82
N LEU A 644 116.17 -109.36 -60.06
CA LEU A 644 115.84 -110.64 -60.69
C LEU A 644 116.28 -110.72 -62.16
N SER A 645 116.19 -109.62 -62.92
CA SER A 645 116.68 -109.59 -64.31
C SER A 645 118.21 -109.65 -64.38
N SER A 646 118.91 -108.92 -63.51
CA SER A 646 120.38 -108.97 -63.41
C SER A 646 120.88 -110.33 -62.89
N LYS A 647 120.15 -111.02 -62.00
CA LYS A 647 120.49 -112.40 -61.60
C LYS A 647 120.43 -113.39 -62.77
N ARG A 648 119.44 -113.28 -63.67
CA ARG A 648 119.35 -114.18 -64.84
C ARG A 648 120.51 -114.01 -65.82
N ALA A 649 120.91 -112.76 -66.11
CA ALA A 649 122.09 -112.50 -66.92
C ALA A 649 123.35 -113.13 -66.32
N LEU A 650 123.55 -113.01 -65.00
CA LEU A 650 124.68 -113.62 -64.29
C LEU A 650 124.62 -115.16 -64.26
N GLU A 651 123.43 -115.77 -64.27
CA GLU A 651 123.27 -117.24 -64.36
C GLU A 651 123.58 -117.76 -65.77
N GLU A 652 123.20 -117.03 -66.82
CA GLU A 652 123.54 -117.34 -68.21
C GLU A 652 125.06 -117.14 -68.48
N GLU A 653 125.65 -116.05 -68.00
CA GLU A 653 127.11 -115.83 -68.03
C GLU A 653 127.85 -116.91 -67.23
N SER A 654 127.35 -117.31 -66.05
CA SER A 654 127.99 -118.35 -65.24
C SER A 654 128.06 -119.70 -65.95
N ILE A 655 127.04 -120.09 -66.73
CA ILE A 655 127.05 -121.36 -67.47
C ILE A 655 128.07 -121.29 -68.63
N LEU A 656 128.11 -120.17 -69.35
CA LEU A 656 129.07 -119.96 -70.45
C LEU A 656 130.52 -119.94 -69.91
N LEU A 657 130.74 -119.23 -68.80
CA LEU A 657 132.03 -119.15 -68.12
C LEU A 657 132.44 -120.50 -67.51
N GLN A 658 131.53 -121.31 -66.98
CA GLN A 658 131.87 -122.65 -66.44
C GLN A 658 132.52 -123.55 -67.52
N ILE A 659 132.06 -123.45 -68.77
CA ILE A 659 132.64 -124.17 -69.92
C ILE A 659 134.00 -123.56 -70.29
N GLN A 660 134.05 -122.24 -70.50
CA GLN A 660 135.28 -121.54 -70.89
C GLN A 660 136.40 -121.64 -69.83
N LEU A 661 136.05 -121.73 -68.54
CA LEU A 661 136.99 -121.89 -67.42
C LEU A 661 137.62 -123.30 -67.37
N SER A 662 137.09 -124.28 -68.12
CA SER A 662 137.78 -125.56 -68.32
C SER A 662 138.83 -125.48 -69.43
N GLU A 663 138.54 -124.78 -70.54
CA GLU A 663 139.45 -124.60 -71.67
C GLU A 663 140.54 -123.54 -71.44
N THR A 664 140.30 -122.59 -70.53
CA THR A 664 141.25 -121.50 -70.21
C THR A 664 142.12 -121.76 -68.98
N LYS A 665 141.78 -122.75 -68.12
CA LYS A 665 142.67 -123.18 -67.03
C LYS A 665 144.00 -123.75 -67.53
N ASP A 666 144.00 -124.35 -68.72
CA ASP A 666 145.21 -124.83 -69.40
C ASP A 666 145.94 -123.73 -70.20
N ARG A 667 145.47 -122.47 -70.15
CA ARG A 667 145.92 -121.41 -71.07
C ARG A 667 146.09 -120.00 -70.50
N LEU A 668 145.65 -119.73 -69.27
CA LEU A 668 145.68 -118.38 -68.69
C LEU A 668 146.30 -118.34 -67.28
N THR A 669 147.42 -119.05 -67.14
CA THR A 669 148.46 -118.76 -66.14
C THR A 669 149.26 -117.48 -66.45
N GLU A 670 148.94 -116.75 -67.53
CA GLU A 670 149.80 -115.71 -68.11
C GLU A 670 149.45 -114.27 -67.71
N LEU A 671 148.24 -113.76 -68.02
CA LEU A 671 147.93 -112.31 -68.05
C LEU A 671 146.44 -112.02 -67.71
N GLU A 672 146.02 -110.92 -67.06
CA GLU A 672 146.71 -109.94 -66.20
C GLU A 672 145.65 -109.17 -65.35
N LYS A 673 146.06 -108.19 -64.53
CA LYS A 673 145.18 -107.42 -63.61
C LYS A 673 144.87 -106.00 -64.15
N ALA A 674 143.61 -105.51 -64.18
CA ALA A 674 143.26 -104.08 -63.90
C ALA A 674 141.76 -103.63 -64.09
N CYS A 675 141.20 -103.05 -63.01
CA CYS A 675 140.53 -101.73 -62.85
C CYS A 675 139.27 -101.17 -63.62
N VAL A 676 138.18 -100.94 -62.83
CA VAL A 676 137.36 -99.71 -62.52
C VAL A 676 137.15 -98.51 -63.51
N ASN A 677 135.96 -97.85 -63.53
CA ASN A 677 135.73 -96.36 -63.31
C ASN A 677 134.23 -95.83 -63.38
N HIS A 678 133.98 -94.49 -63.31
CA HIS A 678 132.74 -93.82 -62.77
C HIS A 678 131.99 -92.73 -63.64
N THR A 679 130.76 -92.30 -63.22
CA THR A 679 130.22 -90.88 -63.00
C THR A 679 128.81 -90.48 -63.57
N ARG A 680 128.06 -89.53 -62.91
CA ARG A 680 127.48 -88.22 -63.47
C ARG A 680 126.16 -87.58 -62.85
N ALA A 681 126.28 -86.42 -62.13
CA ALA A 681 125.33 -85.24 -61.94
C ALA A 681 123.88 -85.42 -61.32
N ARG A 682 122.99 -84.42 -60.99
CA ARG A 682 122.92 -82.90 -60.84
C ARG A 682 121.76 -82.43 -59.87
N LYS A 683 121.39 -81.11 -59.79
CA LYS A 683 120.28 -80.46 -58.97
C LYS A 683 119.74 -79.12 -59.57
N LEU A 684 118.63 -78.53 -59.04
CA LEU A 684 118.00 -77.21 -59.31
C LEU A 684 117.38 -76.54 -58.03
N SER A 685 116.80 -75.32 -58.10
CA SER A 685 116.52 -74.41 -56.95
C SER A 685 115.25 -73.52 -57.02
N GLY A 686 114.77 -73.06 -55.86
CA GLY A 686 113.75 -72.00 -55.61
C GLY A 686 113.61 -71.71 -54.09
N GLU A 687 112.97 -70.61 -53.68
CA GLU A 687 112.79 -70.19 -52.26
C GLU A 687 111.34 -69.77 -51.94
N ASP A 688 110.88 -70.05 -50.72
CA ASP A 688 109.56 -69.71 -50.16
C ASP A 688 109.69 -68.75 -48.94
N PRO A 689 108.69 -67.91 -48.63
CA PRO A 689 108.75 -66.94 -47.53
C PRO A 689 108.66 -67.59 -46.12
N SER A 690 109.22 -66.90 -45.12
CA SER A 690 109.30 -67.41 -43.74
C SER A 690 107.96 -67.29 -42.98
N PRO A 691 107.58 -68.29 -42.15
CA PRO A 691 106.39 -68.20 -41.31
C PRO A 691 106.38 -66.99 -40.35
N GLU A 692 107.55 -66.50 -39.94
CA GLU A 692 107.65 -65.31 -39.07
C GLU A 692 107.16 -64.01 -39.74
N GLU A 693 107.18 -63.92 -41.07
CA GLU A 693 106.69 -62.76 -41.82
C GLU A 693 105.17 -62.78 -41.96
N LEU A 694 104.59 -63.97 -42.09
CA LEU A 694 103.14 -64.19 -42.09
C LEU A 694 102.51 -63.91 -40.72
N ILE A 695 103.13 -64.40 -39.63
CA ILE A 695 102.65 -64.16 -38.26
C ILE A 695 102.59 -62.66 -37.96
N LYS A 696 103.69 -61.93 -38.22
CA LYS A 696 103.73 -60.45 -38.06
C LYS A 696 102.70 -59.71 -38.92
N LYS A 697 102.20 -60.32 -40.00
CA LYS A 697 101.15 -59.73 -40.85
C LYS A 697 99.74 -60.00 -40.29
N ILE A 698 99.54 -61.14 -39.63
CA ILE A 698 98.29 -61.49 -38.92
C ILE A 698 98.14 -60.60 -37.69
N GLU A 699 99.17 -60.51 -36.84
CA GLU A 699 99.19 -59.66 -35.62
C GLU A 699 98.85 -58.18 -35.94
N GLN A 700 99.38 -57.65 -37.06
CA GLN A 700 99.06 -56.29 -37.55
C GLN A 700 97.57 -56.12 -37.93
N LEU A 701 96.94 -57.16 -38.47
CA LEU A 701 95.53 -57.12 -38.89
C LEU A 701 94.58 -57.32 -37.71
N GLU A 702 94.95 -58.16 -36.74
CA GLU A 702 94.19 -58.36 -35.50
C GLU A 702 94.12 -57.08 -34.66
N VAL A 703 95.26 -56.38 -34.47
CA VAL A 703 95.26 -55.07 -33.80
C VAL A 703 94.36 -54.07 -34.54
N HIS A 704 94.47 -53.97 -35.86
CA HIS A 704 93.59 -53.11 -36.67
C HIS A 704 92.11 -53.51 -36.62
N LEU A 705 91.77 -54.78 -36.39
CA LEU A 705 90.40 -55.23 -36.16
C LEU A 705 89.90 -54.71 -34.80
N THR A 706 90.67 -54.91 -33.72
CA THR A 706 90.29 -54.45 -32.37
C THR A 706 90.14 -52.93 -32.27
N ASP A 707 90.99 -52.15 -32.95
CA ASP A 707 90.83 -50.70 -33.10
C ASP A 707 89.50 -50.32 -33.79
N LYS A 708 89.03 -51.15 -34.73
CA LYS A 708 87.78 -50.90 -35.47
C LYS A 708 86.54 -51.30 -34.68
N GLU A 709 86.61 -52.40 -33.94
CA GLU A 709 85.53 -52.83 -33.03
C GLU A 709 85.33 -51.81 -31.90
N ALA A 710 86.42 -51.29 -31.32
CA ALA A 710 86.36 -50.22 -30.32
C ALA A 710 85.69 -48.94 -30.87
N GLN A 711 86.09 -48.49 -32.07
CA GLN A 711 85.48 -47.32 -32.73
C GLN A 711 83.99 -47.52 -33.06
N LEU A 712 83.56 -48.76 -33.31
CA LEU A 712 82.16 -49.09 -33.57
C LEU A 712 81.35 -49.02 -32.26
N LEU A 713 81.87 -49.58 -31.17
CA LEU A 713 81.25 -49.51 -29.83
C LEU A 713 81.09 -48.06 -29.33
N GLU A 714 82.08 -47.19 -29.57
CA GLU A 714 81.98 -45.77 -29.27
C GLU A 714 80.84 -45.09 -30.06
N MET A 715 80.66 -45.43 -31.34
CA MET A 715 79.56 -44.90 -32.16
C MET A 715 78.19 -45.44 -31.73
N GLU A 716 78.06 -46.69 -31.30
CA GLU A 716 76.82 -47.22 -30.76
C GLU A 716 76.44 -46.53 -29.43
N LEU A 717 77.40 -46.31 -28.54
CA LEU A 717 77.19 -45.55 -27.29
C LEU A 717 76.78 -44.09 -27.57
N VAL A 718 77.40 -43.42 -28.54
CA VAL A 718 77.00 -42.07 -28.98
C VAL A 718 75.59 -42.08 -29.59
N TYR A 719 75.28 -43.06 -30.44
CA TYR A 719 73.96 -43.20 -31.06
C TYR A 719 72.86 -43.45 -30.01
N GLU A 720 73.11 -44.27 -28.98
CA GLU A 720 72.14 -44.51 -27.92
C GLU A 720 71.93 -43.25 -27.06
N GLN A 721 72.99 -42.50 -26.74
CA GLN A 721 72.86 -41.21 -26.04
C GLN A 721 72.06 -40.19 -26.86
N VAL A 722 72.37 -40.01 -28.14
CA VAL A 722 71.63 -39.11 -29.05
C VAL A 722 70.16 -39.52 -29.14
N THR A 723 69.88 -40.82 -29.28
CA THR A 723 68.51 -41.35 -29.33
C THR A 723 67.75 -41.07 -28.03
N ARG A 724 68.34 -41.37 -26.86
CA ARG A 724 67.74 -41.08 -25.54
C ARG A 724 67.53 -39.58 -25.31
N LEU A 725 68.41 -38.71 -25.80
CA LEU A 725 68.26 -37.25 -25.71
C LEU A 725 67.14 -36.75 -26.62
N SER A 726 67.07 -37.24 -27.86
CA SER A 726 66.02 -36.89 -28.82
C SER A 726 64.62 -37.25 -28.29
N GLN A 727 64.44 -38.49 -27.79
CA GLN A 727 63.19 -38.93 -27.16
C GLN A 727 62.79 -38.06 -25.96
N ARG A 728 63.76 -37.69 -25.10
CA ARG A 728 63.50 -36.78 -23.96
C ARG A 728 63.09 -35.37 -24.39
N ILE A 729 63.60 -34.87 -25.52
CA ILE A 729 63.19 -33.58 -26.09
C ILE A 729 61.77 -33.70 -26.67
N GLN A 730 61.49 -34.77 -27.41
CA GLN A 730 60.18 -34.98 -28.02
C GLN A 730 59.06 -35.12 -26.97
N ILE A 731 59.25 -35.93 -25.93
CA ILE A 731 58.26 -36.09 -24.83
C ILE A 731 58.01 -34.74 -24.12
N LYS A 732 59.06 -33.93 -23.89
CA LYS A 732 58.88 -32.58 -23.33
C LYS A 732 58.12 -31.64 -24.27
N ALA A 733 58.40 -31.71 -25.57
CA ALA A 733 57.71 -30.93 -26.60
C ALA A 733 56.26 -31.38 -26.83
N GLU A 734 55.92 -32.63 -26.50
CA GLU A 734 54.56 -33.16 -26.56
C GLU A 734 53.75 -32.73 -25.33
N ASN A 735 54.27 -32.94 -24.11
CA ASN A 735 53.62 -32.47 -22.88
C ASN A 735 53.36 -30.95 -22.91
N GLY A 736 54.34 -30.15 -23.35
CA GLY A 736 54.21 -28.69 -23.42
C GLY A 736 53.12 -28.18 -24.39
N LYS A 737 52.68 -28.98 -25.37
CA LYS A 737 51.56 -28.62 -26.25
C LYS A 737 50.23 -28.64 -25.51
N GLU A 738 50.05 -29.55 -24.56
CA GLU A 738 48.80 -29.68 -23.79
C GLU A 738 48.64 -28.52 -22.81
N ASP A 739 49.71 -28.16 -22.08
CA ASP A 739 49.76 -26.96 -21.23
C ASP A 739 49.48 -25.68 -22.03
N THR A 740 50.11 -25.54 -23.20
CA THR A 740 49.92 -24.38 -24.09
C THR A 740 48.48 -24.30 -24.63
N LEU A 741 47.87 -25.44 -24.97
CA LEU A 741 46.48 -25.53 -25.40
C LEU A 741 45.51 -25.19 -24.26
N HIS A 742 45.77 -25.66 -23.05
CA HIS A 742 44.97 -25.34 -21.86
C HIS A 742 45.05 -23.85 -21.51
N LEU A 743 46.24 -23.25 -21.57
CA LEU A 743 46.44 -21.81 -21.41
C LEU A 743 45.68 -21.01 -22.48
N ALA A 744 45.76 -21.42 -23.76
CA ALA A 744 45.05 -20.77 -24.85
C ALA A 744 43.51 -20.83 -24.69
N LYS A 745 42.96 -21.97 -24.24
CA LYS A 745 41.54 -22.09 -23.88
C LYS A 745 41.15 -21.12 -22.76
N LYS A 746 41.92 -21.11 -21.66
CA LYS A 746 41.67 -20.26 -20.48
C LYS A 746 41.76 -18.76 -20.81
N VAL A 747 42.70 -18.35 -21.68
CA VAL A 747 42.79 -16.97 -22.19
C VAL A 747 41.57 -16.61 -23.05
N ASN A 748 41.11 -17.51 -23.92
CA ASN A 748 39.90 -17.27 -24.74
C ASN A 748 38.62 -17.17 -23.88
N GLU A 749 38.48 -17.99 -22.84
CA GLU A 749 37.38 -17.89 -21.86
C GLU A 749 37.40 -16.55 -21.12
N LEU A 750 38.56 -16.11 -20.64
CA LEU A 750 38.71 -14.80 -20.00
C LEU A 750 38.38 -13.65 -20.96
N GLN A 751 38.81 -13.72 -22.23
CA GLN A 751 38.39 -12.75 -23.25
C GLN A 751 36.88 -12.75 -23.50
N ALA A 752 36.24 -13.92 -23.52
CA ALA A 752 34.79 -14.03 -23.69
C ALA A 752 34.04 -13.40 -22.51
N GLN A 753 34.48 -13.69 -21.27
CA GLN A 753 33.93 -13.07 -20.05
C GLN A 753 34.12 -11.55 -20.04
N ILE A 754 35.30 -11.04 -20.45
CA ILE A 754 35.54 -9.60 -20.59
C ILE A 754 34.57 -8.99 -21.60
N ARG A 755 34.43 -9.56 -22.81
CA ARG A 755 33.48 -9.08 -23.84
C ARG A 755 32.02 -9.15 -23.39
N GLU A 756 31.65 -10.08 -22.50
CA GLU A 756 30.33 -10.11 -21.88
C GLU A 756 30.15 -9.01 -20.82
N ARG A 757 31.14 -8.81 -19.94
CA ARG A 757 31.14 -7.74 -18.94
C ARG A 757 31.11 -6.36 -19.59
N THR A 758 31.90 -6.12 -20.64
CA THR A 758 31.86 -4.88 -21.43
C THR A 758 30.46 -4.63 -22.01
N ARG A 759 29.82 -5.64 -22.63
CA ARG A 759 28.44 -5.50 -23.14
C ARG A 759 27.44 -5.17 -22.04
N LYS A 760 27.55 -5.80 -20.86
CA LYS A 760 26.71 -5.49 -19.69
C LYS A 760 26.94 -4.07 -19.17
N ILE A 761 28.19 -3.59 -19.13
CA ILE A 761 28.53 -2.21 -18.77
C ILE A 761 27.93 -1.23 -19.80
N MET A 762 28.08 -1.48 -21.10
CA MET A 762 27.51 -0.62 -22.15
C MET A 762 25.98 -0.55 -22.09
N ALA A 763 25.30 -1.66 -21.75
CA ALA A 763 23.86 -1.65 -21.54
C ALA A 763 23.43 -0.80 -20.33
N VAL A 764 24.15 -0.90 -19.20
CA VAL A 764 23.89 -0.06 -18.01
C VAL A 764 24.19 1.42 -18.28
N VAL A 765 25.26 1.72 -19.03
CA VAL A 765 25.56 3.09 -19.47
C VAL A 765 24.44 3.64 -20.37
N ALA A 766 23.93 2.84 -21.31
CA ALA A 766 22.81 3.24 -22.17
C ALA A 766 21.51 3.47 -21.37
N GLU A 767 21.17 2.60 -20.41
CA GLU A 767 20.03 2.82 -19.50
C GLU A 767 20.20 4.10 -18.68
N LEU A 768 21.41 4.35 -18.16
CA LEU A 768 21.70 5.56 -17.39
C LEU A 768 21.63 6.83 -18.25
N SER A 769 22.09 6.78 -19.51
CA SER A 769 21.91 7.88 -20.47
C SER A 769 20.44 8.13 -20.83
N MET A 770 19.63 7.08 -20.99
CA MET A 770 18.18 7.23 -21.19
C MET A 770 17.51 7.89 -19.97
N ARG A 771 17.80 7.40 -18.76
CA ARG A 771 17.27 7.99 -17.51
C ARG A 771 17.74 9.43 -17.30
N GLN A 772 18.96 9.76 -17.71
CA GLN A 772 19.46 11.13 -17.68
C GLN A 772 18.70 12.03 -18.66
N ALA A 773 18.40 11.55 -19.86
CA ALA A 773 17.57 12.27 -20.83
C ALA A 773 16.12 12.45 -20.33
N GLU A 774 15.50 11.40 -19.78
CA GLU A 774 14.17 11.45 -19.15
C GLU A 774 14.12 12.47 -17.99
N CYS A 775 15.15 12.50 -17.13
CA CYS A 775 15.28 13.49 -16.08
C CYS A 775 15.44 14.92 -16.63
N MET A 776 16.16 15.10 -17.74
CA MET A 776 16.31 16.42 -18.38
C MET A 776 15.00 16.91 -19.02
N THR A 777 14.24 16.03 -19.68
CA THR A 777 12.92 16.40 -20.23
C THR A 777 11.92 16.73 -19.12
N LEU A 778 11.88 15.95 -18.03
CA LEU A 778 11.03 16.24 -16.87
C LEU A 778 11.44 17.54 -16.16
N GLN A 779 12.73 17.87 -16.10
CA GLN A 779 13.20 19.18 -15.59
C GLN A 779 12.83 20.34 -16.51
N GLN A 780 12.69 20.12 -17.82
CA GLN A 780 12.19 21.14 -18.73
C GLN A 780 10.67 21.31 -18.59
N GLU A 781 9.90 20.22 -18.57
CA GLU A 781 8.44 20.25 -18.32
C GLU A 781 8.12 20.93 -16.99
N MET A 782 8.87 20.65 -15.92
CA MET A 782 8.79 21.35 -14.63
C MET A 782 8.90 22.87 -14.82
N LYS A 783 9.96 23.35 -15.47
CA LYS A 783 10.20 24.79 -15.68
C LYS A 783 9.15 25.45 -16.58
N GLU A 784 8.67 24.73 -17.59
CA GLU A 784 7.58 25.21 -18.45
C GLU A 784 6.26 25.31 -17.68
N LYS A 785 6.00 24.40 -16.72
CA LYS A 785 4.83 24.44 -15.84
C LYS A 785 4.94 25.48 -14.73
N GLU A 786 6.13 25.67 -14.16
CA GLU A 786 6.44 26.78 -13.25
C GLU A 786 6.23 28.12 -13.94
N LEU A 787 6.77 28.31 -15.16
CA LEU A 787 6.56 29.52 -15.95
C LEU A 787 5.09 29.74 -16.34
N GLN A 788 4.35 28.68 -16.70
CA GLN A 788 2.91 28.79 -16.95
C GLN A 788 2.14 29.18 -15.67
N LEU A 789 2.54 28.68 -14.51
CA LEU A 789 1.91 29.00 -13.23
C LEU A 789 2.23 30.43 -12.77
N ASP A 790 3.47 30.90 -12.94
CA ASP A 790 3.88 32.30 -12.74
C ASP A 790 3.06 33.26 -13.61
N LEU A 791 2.85 32.91 -14.89
CA LEU A 791 2.02 33.70 -15.80
C LEU A 791 0.54 33.67 -15.37
N CYS A 792 0.00 32.51 -14.98
CA CYS A 792 -1.36 32.42 -14.42
C CYS A 792 -1.55 33.29 -13.18
N GLN A 793 -0.56 33.30 -12.26
CA GLN A 793 -0.59 34.12 -11.06
C GLN A 793 -0.58 35.61 -11.39
N ARG A 794 0.33 36.07 -12.26
CA ARG A 794 0.40 37.48 -12.68
C ARG A 794 -0.86 37.95 -13.41
N SER A 795 -1.51 37.10 -14.21
CA SER A 795 -2.82 37.41 -14.80
C SER A 795 -3.89 37.60 -13.73
N VAL A 796 -3.96 36.71 -12.74
CA VAL A 796 -4.92 36.81 -11.62
C VAL A 796 -4.65 38.04 -10.74
N GLU A 797 -3.39 38.38 -10.47
CA GLU A 797 -3.00 39.61 -9.77
C GLU A 797 -3.41 40.88 -10.52
N GLN A 798 -3.47 40.83 -11.86
CA GLN A 798 -3.95 41.89 -12.72
C GLN A 798 -5.48 41.87 -12.92
N GLY A 799 -6.20 40.95 -12.28
CA GLY A 799 -7.65 40.79 -12.42
C GLY A 799 -8.11 40.14 -13.74
N LEU A 800 -7.17 39.59 -14.51
CA LEU A 800 -7.43 38.86 -15.75
C LEU A 800 -7.65 37.35 -15.47
N PRO A 801 -8.29 36.61 -16.40
CA PRO A 801 -8.41 35.15 -16.28
C PRO A 801 -7.04 34.46 -16.16
N PRO A 802 -6.91 33.35 -15.39
CA PRO A 802 -5.61 32.70 -15.21
C PRO A 802 -5.04 32.12 -16.52
N SER A 803 -5.90 31.68 -17.45
CA SER A 803 -5.52 31.30 -18.80
C SER A 803 -6.73 31.31 -19.75
N ASP A 804 -6.47 31.42 -21.05
CA ASP A 804 -7.45 31.42 -22.14
C ASP A 804 -8.39 30.21 -22.07
N ASN A 805 -7.90 29.04 -21.66
CA ASN A 805 -8.73 27.84 -21.50
C ASN A 805 -9.74 28.00 -20.37
N ILE A 806 -9.32 28.55 -19.22
CA ILE A 806 -10.18 28.80 -18.07
C ILE A 806 -11.19 29.92 -18.38
N GLU A 807 -10.78 30.93 -19.15
CA GLU A 807 -11.71 31.95 -19.67
C GLU A 807 -12.77 31.32 -20.59
N ASN A 808 -12.36 30.48 -21.55
CA ASN A 808 -13.28 29.82 -22.47
C ASN A 808 -14.26 28.87 -21.75
N GLU A 809 -13.82 28.18 -20.69
CA GLU A 809 -14.69 27.38 -19.83
C GLU A 809 -15.65 28.26 -19.01
N TRP A 810 -15.18 29.37 -18.44
CA TRP A 810 -16.03 30.33 -17.72
C TRP A 810 -17.10 30.96 -18.62
N LEU A 811 -16.72 31.40 -19.83
CA LEU A 811 -17.63 31.88 -20.87
C LEU A 811 -18.60 30.78 -21.35
N ARG A 812 -18.24 29.50 -21.28
CA ARG A 812 -19.14 28.37 -21.55
C ARG A 812 -20.18 28.23 -20.43
N CYS A 813 -19.74 28.24 -19.17
CA CYS A 813 -20.60 28.19 -17.99
C CYS A 813 -21.61 29.34 -17.96
N LEU A 814 -21.18 30.58 -18.27
CA LEU A 814 -22.08 31.74 -18.39
C LEU A 814 -23.13 31.56 -19.49
N ARG A 815 -22.74 31.07 -20.68
CA ARG A 815 -23.69 30.80 -21.78
C ARG A 815 -24.71 29.71 -21.43
N ASP A 816 -24.30 28.67 -20.71
CA ASP A 816 -25.21 27.62 -20.25
C ASP A 816 -26.07 28.06 -19.05
N GLN A 817 -25.59 28.98 -18.21
CA GLN A 817 -26.40 29.62 -17.15
C GLN A 817 -27.50 30.52 -17.75
N HIS A 818 -27.15 31.39 -18.69
CA HIS A 818 -28.14 32.23 -19.38
C HIS A 818 -29.17 31.40 -20.16
N ARG A 819 -28.77 30.27 -20.77
CA ARG A 819 -29.74 29.35 -21.40
C ARG A 819 -30.72 28.80 -20.37
N ARG A 820 -30.25 28.29 -19.23
CA ARG A 820 -31.11 27.78 -18.14
C ARG A 820 -32.03 28.84 -17.53
N GLN A 821 -31.63 30.12 -17.55
CA GLN A 821 -32.49 31.24 -17.13
C GLN A 821 -33.62 31.45 -18.14
N ALA A 822 -33.30 31.58 -19.44
CA ALA A 822 -34.31 31.70 -20.49
C ALA A 822 -35.25 30.48 -20.56
N ASP A 823 -34.72 29.26 -20.44
CA ASP A 823 -35.50 28.01 -20.39
C ASP A 823 -36.47 27.98 -19.18
N ALA A 824 -36.11 28.64 -18.07
CA ALA A 824 -36.94 28.73 -16.87
C ALA A 824 -37.98 29.86 -16.97
N GLU A 825 -37.63 31.00 -17.57
CA GLU A 825 -38.53 32.14 -17.83
C GLU A 825 -39.62 31.76 -18.85
N GLU A 826 -39.25 31.11 -19.96
CA GLU A 826 -40.21 30.60 -20.96
C GLU A 826 -41.15 29.56 -20.33
N LYS A 827 -40.63 28.69 -19.46
CA LYS A 827 -41.43 27.69 -18.73
C LYS A 827 -42.34 28.31 -17.66
N ALA A 828 -41.93 29.40 -17.02
CA ALA A 828 -42.78 30.16 -16.10
C ALA A 828 -43.93 30.82 -16.87
N ARG A 829 -43.66 31.43 -18.03
CA ARG A 829 -44.69 31.99 -18.92
C ARG A 829 -45.70 30.95 -19.40
N LEU A 830 -45.23 29.76 -19.79
CA LEU A 830 -46.10 28.64 -20.16
C LEU A 830 -46.96 28.15 -18.98
N ALA A 831 -46.43 28.16 -17.75
CA ALA A 831 -47.20 27.80 -16.56
C ALA A 831 -48.27 28.86 -16.22
N GLU A 832 -47.97 30.15 -16.38
CA GLU A 832 -48.98 31.21 -16.26
C GLU A 832 -50.06 31.06 -17.35
N GLU A 833 -49.68 30.83 -18.61
CA GLU A 833 -50.62 30.59 -19.71
C GLU A 833 -51.49 29.34 -19.45
N ASP A 834 -50.94 28.27 -18.87
CA ASP A 834 -51.70 27.08 -18.44
C ASP A 834 -52.67 27.37 -17.27
N GLU A 835 -52.34 28.26 -16.32
CA GLU A 835 -53.29 28.68 -15.28
C GLU A 835 -54.43 29.55 -15.85
N TRP A 836 -54.12 30.49 -16.77
CA TRP A 836 -55.14 31.30 -17.45
C TRP A 836 -56.06 30.47 -18.38
N ASN A 837 -55.57 29.32 -18.88
CA ASN A 837 -56.34 28.40 -19.73
C ASN A 837 -57.22 27.40 -18.95
N GLN A 838 -57.19 27.40 -17.61
CA GLN A 838 -58.14 26.62 -16.81
C GLN A 838 -59.45 27.37 -16.58
N LEU A 839 -60.56 26.82 -17.07
CA LEU A 839 -61.89 27.30 -16.73
C LEU A 839 -62.28 26.89 -15.30
N PRO A 840 -63.19 27.62 -14.59
CA PRO A 840 -63.61 27.31 -13.21
C PRO A 840 -64.27 25.94 -12.97
N ASN A 841 -64.43 25.14 -14.01
CA ASN A 841 -64.93 23.75 -13.98
C ASN A 841 -63.80 22.70 -14.18
N GLY A 842 -62.53 23.12 -14.20
CA GLY A 842 -61.36 22.23 -14.32
C GLY A 842 -61.07 21.72 -15.73
N VAL A 843 -61.68 22.32 -16.76
CA VAL A 843 -61.44 21.95 -18.17
C VAL A 843 -60.50 22.97 -18.82
N TYR A 844 -59.37 22.48 -19.36
CA TYR A 844 -58.45 23.27 -20.16
C TYR A 844 -59.08 23.68 -21.49
N THR A 845 -58.93 24.96 -21.86
CA THR A 845 -59.36 25.51 -23.16
C THR A 845 -58.18 25.99 -23.99
N THR A 846 -58.15 25.64 -25.27
CA THR A 846 -57.14 26.12 -26.25
C THR A 846 -57.71 27.19 -27.20
N ALA A 847 -58.78 27.88 -26.79
CA ALA A 847 -59.45 28.88 -27.61
C ALA A 847 -59.14 30.31 -27.13
N ASP A 848 -58.54 31.12 -28.01
CA ASP A 848 -58.36 32.58 -27.83
C ASP A 848 -59.60 33.22 -27.19
N LEU A 849 -59.43 33.88 -26.05
CA LEU A 849 -60.44 34.78 -25.48
C LEU A 849 -60.70 35.92 -26.47
N ARG A 850 -61.81 35.81 -27.21
CA ARG A 850 -62.25 36.87 -28.14
C ARG A 850 -62.48 38.18 -27.37
N PRO A 851 -61.88 39.32 -27.77
CA PRO A 851 -62.12 40.65 -27.17
C PRO A 851 -63.52 41.25 -27.44
N ASN A 852 -64.59 40.43 -27.32
CA ASN A 852 -65.92 40.69 -27.85
C ASN A 852 -66.94 41.09 -26.76
N ALA A 853 -66.55 41.94 -25.81
CA ALA A 853 -67.48 42.66 -24.94
C ALA A 853 -66.83 43.95 -24.40
N TYR A 854 -66.89 45.04 -25.18
CA TYR A 854 -66.60 46.37 -24.63
C TYR A 854 -67.78 46.83 -23.76
N ILE A 855 -67.68 46.59 -22.46
CA ILE A 855 -68.58 47.11 -21.43
C ILE A 855 -67.92 48.36 -20.85
N PRO A 856 -68.42 49.58 -21.14
CA PRO A 856 -67.96 50.79 -20.46
C PRO A 856 -68.39 50.73 -18.99
N THR A 857 -67.51 51.11 -18.06
CA THR A 857 -67.78 51.07 -16.61
C THR A 857 -68.74 52.14 -16.11
N ASP A 858 -69.07 53.14 -16.94
CA ASP A 858 -69.57 54.44 -16.50
C ASP A 858 -71.03 54.73 -16.92
N ASP A 859 -71.79 53.71 -17.34
CA ASP A 859 -73.19 53.82 -17.82
C ASP A 859 -74.06 52.75 -17.08
N PRO A 860 -75.20 53.10 -16.43
CA PRO A 860 -75.76 52.29 -15.33
C PRO A 860 -76.59 51.06 -15.75
N LEU A 861 -76.62 50.66 -17.03
CA LEU A 861 -77.34 49.48 -17.52
C LEU A 861 -76.54 48.72 -18.60
N PRO A 862 -76.35 47.40 -18.48
CA PRO A 862 -75.50 46.63 -19.39
C PRO A 862 -76.24 46.20 -20.67
N VAL A 863 -76.08 46.96 -21.76
CA VAL A 863 -76.55 46.58 -23.11
C VAL A 863 -75.41 46.70 -24.12
N PRO A 864 -75.00 45.62 -24.83
CA PRO A 864 -73.91 45.67 -25.79
C PRO A 864 -74.19 46.60 -26.98
N LYS A 865 -73.39 47.66 -27.14
CA LYS A 865 -73.38 48.51 -28.33
C LYS A 865 -72.55 47.85 -29.45
N HIS A 866 -73.04 47.88 -30.68
CA HIS A 866 -72.33 47.32 -31.83
C HIS A 866 -71.12 48.18 -32.22
N TYR A 867 -70.03 47.58 -32.68
CA TYR A 867 -68.87 48.32 -33.19
C TYR A 867 -69.27 49.17 -34.41
N GLY A 868 -68.89 50.44 -34.41
CA GLY A 868 -69.08 51.34 -35.55
C GLY A 868 -68.15 51.02 -36.72
N ALA A 869 -68.10 51.92 -37.72
CA ALA A 869 -67.35 51.74 -38.98
C ALA A 869 -65.81 51.61 -38.84
N LEU A 870 -65.28 51.60 -37.61
CA LEU A 870 -63.88 51.35 -37.28
C LEU A 870 -63.79 50.14 -36.32
N ALA A 871 -64.19 48.96 -36.81
CA ALA A 871 -64.05 47.72 -36.08
C ALA A 871 -62.57 47.32 -35.94
N PRO A 872 -62.08 46.87 -34.76
CA PRO A 872 -60.69 46.43 -34.58
C PRO A 872 -60.38 45.18 -35.43
N PHE A 873 -59.64 45.37 -36.52
CA PHE A 873 -59.16 44.27 -37.36
C PHE A 873 -57.89 43.63 -36.75
N LYS A 874 -57.98 42.38 -36.26
CA LYS A 874 -56.80 41.58 -35.87
C LYS A 874 -55.97 41.35 -37.14
N PRO A 875 -54.74 41.89 -37.26
CA PRO A 875 -53.94 41.71 -38.47
C PRO A 875 -53.66 40.23 -38.72
N THR A 876 -53.80 39.78 -39.96
CA THR A 876 -53.46 38.40 -40.32
C THR A 876 -51.96 38.19 -40.14
N GLU A 877 -51.59 37.14 -39.41
CA GLU A 877 -50.17 36.85 -39.15
C GLU A 877 -49.41 36.58 -40.45
N PRO A 878 -48.16 37.08 -40.59
CA PRO A 878 -47.36 36.87 -41.78
C PRO A 878 -46.97 35.39 -41.90
N GLY A 879 -47.61 34.69 -42.85
CA GLY A 879 -47.38 33.27 -43.09
C GLY A 879 -45.90 32.91 -43.28
N ALA A 880 -45.51 31.71 -42.82
CA ALA A 880 -44.12 31.29 -42.54
C ALA A 880 -43.10 31.34 -43.72
N ASN A 881 -43.52 31.73 -44.92
CA ASN A 881 -42.69 31.90 -46.10
C ASN A 881 -41.99 33.28 -46.20
N ILE A 882 -42.29 34.27 -45.34
CA ILE A 882 -41.57 35.57 -45.34
C ILE A 882 -40.20 35.46 -44.63
N ARG A 883 -39.34 34.54 -45.10
CA ARG A 883 -37.96 34.38 -44.62
C ARG A 883 -36.93 35.22 -45.38
N HIS A 884 -37.33 35.96 -46.42
CA HIS A 884 -36.42 36.61 -47.37
C HIS A 884 -36.55 38.15 -47.46
N ILE A 885 -36.85 38.83 -46.35
CA ILE A 885 -36.65 40.29 -46.25
C ILE A 885 -35.34 40.56 -45.51
N ARG A 886 -34.26 40.79 -46.27
CA ARG A 886 -33.01 41.32 -45.69
C ARG A 886 -33.24 42.78 -45.28
N LYS A 887 -33.18 43.07 -43.97
CA LYS A 887 -33.10 44.47 -43.49
C LYS A 887 -31.87 45.14 -44.13
N PRO A 888 -31.98 46.40 -44.62
CA PRO A 888 -30.83 47.10 -45.18
C PRO A 888 -29.77 47.29 -44.09
N LYS A 889 -28.50 47.02 -44.43
CA LYS A 889 -27.39 47.45 -43.58
C LYS A 889 -27.22 48.96 -43.75
N ASN A 890 -27.51 49.72 -42.71
CA ASN A 890 -27.05 51.10 -42.62
C ASN A 890 -25.52 51.08 -42.74
N LYS A 891 -24.96 51.89 -43.65
CA LYS A 891 -23.52 52.14 -43.66
C LYS A 891 -23.15 52.90 -42.37
N PRO A 892 -21.98 52.65 -41.76
CA PRO A 892 -21.49 53.55 -40.73
C PRO A 892 -21.34 54.95 -41.33
N ILE A 893 -21.72 55.96 -40.55
CA ILE A 893 -21.36 57.35 -40.82
C ILE A 893 -19.95 57.52 -40.27
N GLU A 894 -19.03 58.10 -41.04
CA GLU A 894 -17.72 58.51 -40.53
C GLU A 894 -17.88 59.81 -39.73
N ILE A 895 -17.71 59.71 -38.41
CA ILE A 895 -17.13 60.67 -37.45
C ILE A 895 -17.03 59.95 -36.09
#